data_AF-A0A9E4SWK9-F1
#
_entry.id   AF-A0A9E4SWK9-F1
#
_cell.length_a   1.000
_cell.length_b   1.000
_cell.length_c   1.000
_cell.angle_alpha   90.00
_cell.angle_beta   90.00
_cell.angle_gamma   90.00
#
_symmetry.space_group_name_H-M   'P 1'
#
loop_
_entity.id
_entity.type
_entity.pdbx_description
1 polymer ?
#
loop_
_entity_poly.entity_id
_entity_poly.type
_entity_poly.pdbx_seq_one_letter_code
_entity_poly.pdbx_strand_id
1 'polypeptide(L)'
;MALEPTDSGRGNGGAAPDEGAYASLPAGTNAYLRVTLAAAALLGLYVALDFLRGAYADWLWFSHLELSSVFRTMLVTRVFLFVVGSVTAGVVIGFAFWKAYRTSWGATELPFSPELVVWIHRGIVTGMAVVGAIITFSFASALADRWLVLLQYVNAQPFGIVDPQFGNDVAFYVFNMPVLHTVQGWLMGLIIVTGVTTTAVYLLIFTARGLSPTVMTTAPAIRTQLAIAGAALMATIAFAHFLDIYETLFSSAGAVTGATYADVTARIPALWVLTVIALISGGLMLFAIRVQNPRQSMRLIFVAFGLWVLAALFAGVLWPAMVQRLAVDPSELERERPYIERNIEWTRMGYDLDLDRVSERPYVVNDENLAADIAANPETINNIRLWDPRPLEDVYNQVQHLRLYYNFLDVDVDRYVIDGEYRQVLLGTREVLQAGLDETAQNWVNRRLVYTHGYGIAMSTATDFTPTGQPNFVIQNIPSIGAITIDEPRIYYGEVFGRSDRDIRAPAGQELPSGAVTDDVAIVNTTEPQFDRPGSASDALPVFLDRYEGTGGVVLSSFFRRAAFAWELGDLNILISGQLRDDSRVLYRRNIHERVRTVAPFLLLDDDPYMVVDEGRLFWIQDAYLTTDRIPYSRRQTLELEDASRTGSFNYIRNSVKVVIDAFNGSMEFYTFESEERADPLLGVYRATFPALFKPKEEMPPGLRQHVRYPEELLRAQADAY
;
A
#
# COMPACT_ATOMS: atom_id res chain seq x y z
N MET A 1 -94.67 52.62 10.54
CA MET A 1 -94.29 52.48 11.96
C MET A 1 -92.78 52.61 11.99
N ALA A 2 -92.25 53.84 12.09
CA ALA A 2 -91.80 54.47 13.35
C ALA A 2 -90.57 53.72 13.91
N LEU A 3 -89.35 54.23 14.04
CA LEU A 3 -88.81 55.58 14.26
C LEU A 3 -87.34 55.69 13.76
N GLU A 4 -86.83 56.93 13.83
CA GLU A 4 -85.72 57.59 13.14
C GLU A 4 -84.36 57.51 13.92
N PRO A 5 -83.30 58.32 13.67
CA PRO A 5 -81.97 57.87 13.21
C PRO A 5 -80.81 58.20 14.18
N THR A 6 -79.55 57.92 13.79
CA THR A 6 -78.41 58.84 14.06
C THR A 6 -77.23 58.55 13.15
N ASP A 7 -76.81 59.63 12.51
CA ASP A 7 -75.67 59.80 11.61
C ASP A 7 -74.41 60.18 12.41
N SER A 8 -73.24 59.69 12.00
CA SER A 8 -72.01 60.51 11.98
C SER A 8 -70.84 59.80 11.30
N GLY A 9 -70.47 60.32 10.12
CA GLY A 9 -69.15 60.94 9.98
C GLY A 9 -67.98 60.10 9.45
N ARG A 10 -67.70 60.30 8.15
CA ARG A 10 -66.38 60.47 7.50
C ARG A 10 -65.37 59.29 7.53
N GLY A 11 -65.09 58.77 6.34
CA GLY A 11 -63.85 58.05 6.03
C GLY A 11 -63.69 57.86 4.52
N ASN A 12 -62.75 58.61 3.95
CA ASN A 12 -62.46 58.76 2.53
C ASN A 12 -61.75 57.51 1.94
N GLY A 13 -61.78 57.35 0.62
CA GLY A 13 -61.22 56.20 -0.08
C GLY A 13 -59.69 56.11 -0.11
N GLY A 14 -59.23 54.94 -0.56
CA GLY A 14 -57.91 54.72 -1.15
C GLY A 14 -56.80 54.25 -0.20
N ALA A 15 -56.49 52.95 -0.22
CA ALA A 15 -55.12 52.45 -0.23
C ALA A 15 -55.12 50.93 -0.45
N ALA A 16 -54.34 50.48 -1.43
CA ALA A 16 -53.94 49.10 -1.61
C ALA A 16 -53.23 48.58 -0.33
N PRO A 17 -53.31 47.29 0.02
CA PRO A 17 -52.45 46.76 1.06
C PRO A 17 -51.01 46.78 0.56
N ASP A 18 -50.17 47.54 1.28
CA ASP A 18 -48.75 47.78 1.05
C ASP A 18 -47.95 46.53 0.63
N GLU A 19 -47.46 46.55 -0.61
CA GLU A 19 -46.21 45.91 -1.00
C GLU A 19 -45.06 46.71 -0.38
N GLY A 20 -44.64 46.38 0.86
CA GLY A 20 -43.62 47.24 1.48
C GLY A 20 -43.21 46.92 2.91
N ALA A 21 -42.84 45.69 3.22
CA ALA A 21 -42.01 45.41 4.39
C ALA A 21 -41.15 44.16 4.16
N TYR A 22 -40.25 44.22 3.16
CA TYR A 22 -39.05 43.41 3.24
C TYR A 22 -38.26 43.92 4.44
N ALA A 23 -38.41 43.26 5.59
CA ALA A 23 -37.47 43.42 6.69
C ALA A 23 -36.08 43.17 6.12
N SER A 24 -35.30 44.24 6.00
CA SER A 24 -33.89 44.19 5.65
C SER A 24 -33.22 43.20 6.61
N LEU A 25 -32.62 42.15 6.04
CA LEU A 25 -31.89 41.12 6.78
C LEU A 25 -30.99 41.77 7.86
N PRO A 26 -30.95 41.24 9.10
CA PRO A 26 -29.99 41.70 10.08
C PRO A 26 -28.57 41.57 9.52
N ALA A 27 -27.75 42.62 9.71
CA ALA A 27 -26.45 42.84 9.07
C ALA A 27 -25.35 41.77 9.36
N GLY A 28 -25.67 40.64 10.01
CA GLY A 28 -24.74 39.57 10.37
C GLY A 28 -24.79 38.31 9.49
N THR A 29 -25.84 38.08 8.69
CA THR A 29 -26.06 36.79 7.99
C THR A 29 -25.08 36.53 6.84
N ASN A 30 -24.54 37.59 6.22
CA ASN A 30 -23.48 37.48 5.22
C ASN A 30 -22.12 37.21 5.86
N ALA A 31 -21.93 37.56 7.14
CA ALA A 31 -20.67 37.34 7.83
C ALA A 31 -20.41 35.84 8.03
N TYR A 32 -21.39 35.07 8.52
CA TYR A 32 -21.22 33.63 8.75
C TYR A 32 -21.02 32.81 7.47
N LEU A 33 -21.71 33.15 6.38
CA LEU A 33 -21.49 32.51 5.07
C LEU A 33 -20.09 32.84 4.54
N ARG A 34 -19.64 34.09 4.67
CA ARG A 34 -18.27 34.47 4.30
C ARG A 34 -17.23 33.76 5.15
N VAL A 35 -17.46 33.61 6.46
CA VAL A 35 -16.57 32.89 7.38
C VAL A 35 -16.50 31.41 7.05
N THR A 36 -17.62 30.75 6.75
CA THR A 36 -17.64 29.32 6.38
C THR A 36 -17.01 29.07 5.01
N LEU A 37 -17.27 29.92 4.02
CA LEU A 37 -16.59 29.86 2.73
C LEU A 37 -15.09 30.14 2.87
N ALA A 38 -14.70 31.11 3.70
CA ALA A 38 -13.29 31.38 3.99
C ALA A 38 -12.62 30.19 4.69
N ALA A 39 -13.27 29.57 5.68
CA ALA A 39 -12.75 28.39 6.37
C ALA A 39 -12.61 27.19 5.42
N ALA A 40 -13.61 26.95 4.56
CA ALA A 40 -13.53 25.90 3.54
C ALA A 40 -12.43 26.17 2.50
N ALA A 41 -12.26 27.42 2.08
CA ALA A 41 -11.17 27.81 1.20
C ALA A 41 -9.80 27.65 1.86
N LEU A 42 -9.66 27.99 3.14
CA LEU A 42 -8.44 27.79 3.91
C LEU A 42 -8.12 26.30 4.11
N LEU A 43 -9.13 25.47 4.39
CA LEU A 43 -8.95 24.02 4.48
C LEU A 43 -8.56 23.42 3.14
N GLY A 44 -9.23 23.80 2.05
CA GLY A 44 -8.89 23.37 0.70
C GLY A 44 -7.48 23.80 0.28
N LEU A 45 -7.09 25.03 0.65
CA LEU A 45 -5.72 25.52 0.46
C LEU A 45 -4.73 24.72 1.27
N TYR A 46 -5.01 24.42 2.54
CA TYR A 46 -4.14 23.60 3.38
C TYR A 46 -3.94 22.21 2.80
N VAL A 47 -5.01 21.51 2.40
CA VAL A 47 -4.94 20.18 1.76
C VAL A 47 -4.13 20.24 0.46
N ALA A 48 -4.35 21.28 -0.37
CA ALA A 48 -3.59 21.46 -1.60
C ALA A 48 -2.10 21.73 -1.33
N LEU A 49 -1.78 22.57 -0.35
CA LEU A 49 -0.39 22.86 0.03
C LEU A 49 0.31 21.64 0.63
N ASP A 50 -0.39 20.85 1.46
CA ASP A 50 0.15 19.62 2.05
C ASP A 50 0.46 18.57 0.98
N PHE A 51 -0.45 18.39 0.00
CA PHE A 51 -0.18 17.55 -1.16
C PHE A 51 1.00 18.05 -1.99
N LEU A 52 1.05 19.37 -2.29
CA LEU A 52 2.14 19.96 -3.07
C LEU A 52 3.48 19.88 -2.35
N ARG A 53 3.50 20.00 -1.02
CA ARG A 53 4.68 19.82 -0.17
C ARG A 53 5.25 18.41 -0.35
N GLY A 54 4.45 17.38 -0.12
CA GLY A 54 4.86 15.98 -0.26
C GLY A 54 5.31 15.67 -1.69
N ALA A 55 4.52 16.08 -2.70
CA ALA A 55 4.87 15.87 -4.10
C ALA A 55 6.17 16.58 -4.51
N TYR A 56 6.47 17.75 -3.94
CA TYR A 56 7.72 18.47 -4.19
C TYR A 56 8.92 17.82 -3.50
N ALA A 57 8.77 17.38 -2.25
CA ALA A 57 9.82 16.66 -1.52
C ALA A 57 10.17 15.34 -2.25
N ASP A 58 9.16 14.55 -2.62
CA ASP A 58 9.34 13.34 -3.41
C ASP A 58 9.98 13.62 -4.76
N TRP A 59 9.51 14.63 -5.48
CA TRP A 59 10.11 15.01 -6.76
C TRP A 59 11.61 15.30 -6.63
N LEU A 60 12.03 16.04 -5.60
CA LEU A 60 13.45 16.33 -5.37
C LEU A 60 14.25 15.06 -5.08
N TRP A 61 13.71 14.13 -4.31
CA TRP A 61 14.37 12.88 -3.94
C TRP A 61 14.47 11.89 -5.09
N PHE A 62 13.38 11.68 -5.83
CA PHE A 62 13.41 10.86 -7.05
C PHE A 62 14.32 11.47 -8.12
N SER A 63 14.38 12.81 -8.22
CA SER A 63 15.30 13.48 -9.17
C SER A 63 16.76 13.28 -8.79
N HIS A 64 17.08 13.27 -7.49
CA HIS A 64 18.43 13.00 -7.01
C HIS A 64 18.87 11.56 -7.34
N LEU A 65 17.95 10.59 -7.29
CA LEU A 65 18.19 9.19 -7.64
C LEU A 65 18.11 8.89 -9.15
N GLU A 66 17.93 9.90 -10.00
CA GLU A 66 17.70 9.74 -11.45
C GLU A 66 16.41 8.95 -11.82
N LEU A 67 15.51 8.76 -10.86
CA LEU A 67 14.25 8.02 -10.99
C LEU A 67 13.02 8.92 -11.17
N SER A 68 13.21 10.17 -11.62
CA SER A 68 12.14 11.16 -11.79
C SER A 68 11.01 10.69 -12.73
N SER A 69 11.31 9.81 -13.69
CA SER A 69 10.34 9.21 -14.60
C SER A 69 9.34 8.30 -13.86
N VAL A 70 9.82 7.49 -12.90
CA VAL A 70 9.01 6.59 -12.07
C VAL A 70 8.00 7.41 -11.26
N PHE A 71 8.48 8.44 -10.56
CA PHE A 71 7.63 9.34 -9.80
C PHE A 71 6.58 10.04 -10.67
N ARG A 72 6.99 10.53 -11.84
CA ARG A 72 6.08 11.18 -12.79
C ARG A 72 4.96 10.23 -13.23
N THR A 73 5.27 8.98 -13.59
CA THR A 73 4.26 7.99 -13.98
C THR A 73 3.27 7.71 -12.84
N MET A 74 3.77 7.53 -11.61
CA MET A 74 2.92 7.34 -10.42
C MET A 74 2.02 8.55 -10.16
N LEU A 75 2.59 9.75 -10.10
CA LEU A 75 1.88 10.99 -9.77
C LEU A 75 0.82 11.33 -10.82
N VAL A 76 1.17 11.28 -12.11
CA VAL A 76 0.23 11.60 -13.20
C VAL A 76 -0.95 10.64 -13.19
N THR A 77 -0.72 9.35 -12.96
CA THR A 77 -1.79 8.34 -12.91
C THR A 77 -2.70 8.55 -11.71
N ARG A 78 -2.15 8.82 -10.53
CA ARG A 78 -2.93 9.15 -9.31
C ARG A 78 -3.78 10.40 -9.52
N VAL A 79 -3.20 11.47 -10.06
CA VAL A 79 -3.93 12.73 -10.35
C VAL A 79 -5.01 12.50 -11.41
N PHE A 80 -4.73 11.73 -12.46
CA PHE A 80 -5.71 11.38 -13.49
C PHE A 80 -6.93 10.66 -12.88
N LEU A 81 -6.69 9.60 -12.09
CA LEU A 81 -7.76 8.86 -11.42
C LEU A 81 -8.51 9.70 -10.38
N PHE A 82 -7.80 10.57 -9.64
CA PHE A 82 -8.42 11.52 -8.73
C PHE A 82 -9.40 12.46 -9.47
N VAL A 83 -8.98 13.00 -10.62
CA VAL A 83 -9.83 13.89 -11.43
C VAL A 83 -11.04 13.12 -11.98
N VAL A 84 -10.83 11.92 -12.53
CA VAL A 84 -11.93 11.08 -13.04
C VAL A 84 -12.93 10.73 -11.93
N GLY A 85 -12.44 10.33 -10.75
CA GLY A 85 -13.25 10.03 -9.58
C GLY A 85 -14.00 11.26 -9.06
N SER A 86 -13.33 12.41 -8.99
CA SER A 86 -13.93 13.69 -8.57
C SER A 86 -15.05 14.14 -9.51
N VAL A 87 -14.81 14.11 -10.82
CA VAL A 87 -15.81 14.50 -11.82
C VAL A 87 -17.00 13.55 -11.76
N THR A 88 -16.76 12.25 -11.74
CA THR A 88 -17.84 11.24 -11.75
C THR A 88 -18.67 11.30 -10.47
N ALA A 89 -18.04 11.26 -9.30
CA ALA A 89 -18.74 11.32 -8.01
C ALA A 89 -19.42 12.69 -7.80
N GLY A 90 -18.74 13.78 -8.14
CA GLY A 90 -19.26 15.14 -8.01
C GLY A 90 -20.50 15.37 -8.88
N VAL A 91 -20.51 14.88 -10.13
CA VAL A 91 -21.68 14.94 -11.00
C VAL A 91 -22.84 14.11 -10.44
N VAL A 92 -22.59 12.87 -10.00
CA VAL A 92 -23.64 11.98 -9.48
C VAL A 92 -24.26 12.54 -8.20
N ILE A 93 -23.45 12.89 -7.21
CA ILE A 93 -23.89 13.41 -5.91
C ILE A 93 -24.50 14.80 -6.08
N GLY A 94 -23.83 15.69 -6.81
CA GLY A 94 -24.30 17.05 -7.07
C GLY A 94 -25.66 17.06 -7.76
N PHE A 95 -25.85 16.21 -8.77
CA PHE A 95 -27.15 16.07 -9.44
C PHE A 95 -28.23 15.49 -8.52
N ALA A 96 -27.89 14.45 -7.74
CA ALA A 96 -28.83 13.83 -6.81
C ALA A 96 -29.31 14.82 -5.74
N PHE A 97 -28.38 15.55 -5.13
CA PHE A 97 -28.63 16.59 -4.13
C PHE A 97 -29.41 17.77 -4.70
N TRP A 98 -28.99 18.29 -5.86
CA TRP A 98 -29.69 19.38 -6.54
C TRP A 98 -31.14 19.03 -6.82
N LYS A 99 -31.39 17.84 -7.38
CA LYS A 99 -32.75 17.37 -7.67
C LYS A 99 -33.55 17.12 -6.38
N ALA A 100 -32.93 16.57 -5.33
CA ALA A 100 -33.60 16.35 -4.06
C ALA A 100 -34.02 17.64 -3.38
N TYR A 101 -33.15 18.63 -3.33
CA TYR A 101 -33.44 19.94 -2.78
C TYR A 101 -34.50 20.68 -3.61
N ARG A 102 -34.36 20.71 -4.94
CA ARG A 102 -35.32 21.41 -5.82
C ARG A 102 -36.73 20.86 -5.73
N THR A 103 -36.89 19.57 -5.45
CA THR A 103 -38.20 18.91 -5.43
C THR A 103 -38.83 18.81 -4.03
N SER A 104 -38.03 18.92 -2.96
CA SER A 104 -38.51 18.81 -1.59
C SER A 104 -38.68 20.14 -0.86
N TRP A 105 -38.00 21.19 -1.31
CA TRP A 105 -38.15 22.52 -0.75
C TRP A 105 -39.52 23.13 -1.07
N GLY A 106 -40.11 23.84 -0.11
CA GLY A 106 -41.44 24.45 -0.23
C GLY A 106 -41.87 25.16 1.05
N ALA A 107 -43.15 25.54 1.15
CA ALA A 107 -43.68 26.21 2.35
C ALA A 107 -43.50 25.36 3.62
N THR A 108 -43.23 26.04 4.74
CA THR A 108 -43.02 25.47 6.08
C THR A 108 -44.30 25.58 6.91
N GLU A 109 -44.71 24.49 7.55
CA GLU A 109 -45.90 24.43 8.42
C GLU A 109 -45.56 24.69 9.90
N LEU A 110 -44.27 24.76 10.22
CA LEU A 110 -43.77 25.07 11.57
C LEU A 110 -43.87 26.57 11.88
N PRO A 111 -44.12 26.96 13.14
CA PRO A 111 -44.26 28.35 13.56
C PRO A 111 -42.89 29.05 13.70
N PHE A 112 -42.05 28.96 12.68
CA PHE A 112 -40.74 29.61 12.65
C PHE A 112 -40.86 31.03 12.11
N SER A 113 -40.03 31.94 12.64
CA SER A 113 -39.90 33.27 12.05
C SER A 113 -39.33 33.17 10.62
N PRO A 114 -39.70 34.09 9.70
CA PRO A 114 -39.14 34.09 8.34
C PRO A 114 -37.60 34.12 8.32
N GLU A 115 -36.98 34.81 9.29
CA GLU A 115 -35.53 34.85 9.44
C GLU A 115 -34.94 33.47 9.79
N LEU A 116 -35.56 32.73 10.71
CA LEU A 116 -35.10 31.39 11.10
C LEU A 116 -35.21 30.40 9.93
N VAL A 117 -36.25 30.50 9.11
CA VAL A 117 -36.40 29.67 7.90
C VAL A 117 -35.26 29.91 6.90
N VAL A 118 -34.84 31.17 6.71
CA VAL A 118 -33.69 31.52 5.86
C VAL A 118 -32.39 30.93 6.42
N TRP A 119 -32.20 30.95 7.75
CA TRP A 119 -31.04 30.34 8.40
C TRP A 119 -30.99 28.83 8.23
N ILE A 120 -32.11 28.14 8.50
CA ILE A 120 -32.24 26.69 8.28
C ILE A 120 -31.92 26.36 6.82
N HIS A 121 -32.49 27.12 5.88
CA HIS A 121 -32.25 26.93 4.46
C HIS A 121 -30.77 27.02 4.07
N ARG A 122 -30.09 28.09 4.50
CA ARG A 122 -28.66 28.28 4.26
C ARG A 122 -27.83 27.16 4.91
N GLY A 123 -28.19 26.74 6.12
CA GLY A 123 -27.56 25.64 6.82
C GLY A 123 -27.66 24.33 6.05
N ILE A 124 -28.84 24.02 5.49
CA ILE A 124 -29.07 22.83 4.66
C ILE A 124 -28.22 22.86 3.40
N VAL A 125 -28.27 23.96 2.64
CA VAL A 125 -27.51 24.08 1.38
C VAL A 125 -26.00 24.01 1.64
N THR A 126 -25.53 24.68 2.68
CA THR A 126 -24.11 24.65 3.07
C THR A 126 -23.71 23.25 3.54
N GLY A 127 -24.53 22.60 4.36
CA GLY A 127 -24.31 21.22 4.81
C GLY A 127 -24.27 20.23 3.64
N MET A 128 -25.19 20.36 2.68
CA MET A 128 -25.19 19.56 1.45
C MET A 128 -23.92 19.77 0.62
N ALA A 129 -23.46 21.03 0.47
CA ALA A 129 -22.23 21.33 -0.26
C ALA A 129 -20.99 20.74 0.44
N VAL A 130 -20.88 20.89 1.75
CA VAL A 130 -19.76 20.36 2.55
C VAL A 130 -19.75 18.83 2.53
N VAL A 131 -20.89 18.19 2.82
CA VAL A 131 -21.02 16.73 2.80
C VAL A 131 -20.78 16.19 1.40
N GLY A 132 -21.33 16.84 0.37
CA GLY A 132 -21.10 16.47 -1.03
C GLY A 132 -19.64 16.57 -1.44
N ALA A 133 -18.92 17.62 -0.99
CA ALA A 133 -17.49 17.78 -1.24
C ALA A 133 -16.65 16.71 -0.52
N ILE A 134 -16.95 16.40 0.75
CA ILE A 134 -16.27 15.35 1.52
C ILE A 134 -16.44 13.99 0.85
N ILE A 135 -17.67 13.62 0.46
CA ILE A 135 -17.92 12.36 -0.23
C ILE A 135 -17.20 12.34 -1.57
N THR A 136 -17.29 13.41 -2.37
CA THR A 136 -16.63 13.49 -3.68
C THR A 136 -15.11 13.32 -3.54
N PHE A 137 -14.49 14.02 -2.61
CA PHE A 137 -13.06 13.90 -2.31
C PHE A 137 -12.72 12.48 -1.86
N SER A 138 -13.53 11.86 -1.00
CA SER A 138 -13.29 10.50 -0.50
C SER A 138 -13.32 9.46 -1.63
N PHE A 139 -14.31 9.54 -2.53
CA PHE A 139 -14.39 8.65 -3.70
C PHE A 139 -13.29 8.94 -4.72
N ALA A 140 -12.88 10.20 -4.89
CA ALA A 140 -11.76 10.57 -5.74
C ALA A 140 -10.43 9.99 -5.24
N SER A 141 -10.13 10.14 -3.94
CA SER A 141 -8.94 9.56 -3.32
C SER A 141 -8.95 8.04 -3.39
N ALA A 142 -10.08 7.40 -3.06
CA ALA A 142 -10.21 5.94 -3.14
C ALA A 142 -9.98 5.37 -4.55
N LEU A 143 -10.30 6.15 -5.61
CA LEU A 143 -9.98 5.76 -6.98
C LEU A 143 -8.51 6.06 -7.32
N ALA A 144 -7.96 7.19 -6.86
CA ALA A 144 -6.55 7.54 -7.04
C ALA A 144 -5.59 6.50 -6.45
N ASP A 145 -5.95 5.88 -5.32
CA ASP A 145 -5.18 4.81 -4.68
C ASP A 145 -5.09 3.53 -5.54
N ARG A 146 -5.94 3.38 -6.58
CA ARG A 146 -5.96 2.25 -7.52
C ARG A 146 -5.10 2.50 -8.77
N TRP A 147 -4.20 3.47 -8.72
CA TRP A 147 -3.29 3.83 -9.82
C TRP A 147 -2.50 2.64 -10.36
N LEU A 148 -2.00 1.76 -9.49
CA LEU A 148 -1.21 0.60 -9.90
C LEU A 148 -2.05 -0.42 -10.69
N VAL A 149 -3.29 -0.66 -10.25
CA VAL A 149 -4.25 -1.55 -10.92
C VAL A 149 -4.54 -1.05 -12.34
N LEU A 150 -4.68 0.27 -12.52
CA LEU A 150 -4.85 0.85 -13.86
C LEU A 150 -3.59 0.65 -14.73
N LEU A 151 -2.40 0.91 -14.19
CA LEU A 151 -1.15 0.76 -14.95
C LEU A 151 -0.90 -0.69 -15.35
N GLN A 152 -1.19 -1.65 -14.47
CA GLN A 152 -1.10 -3.07 -14.76
C GLN A 152 -2.07 -3.47 -15.89
N TYR A 153 -3.29 -2.94 -15.88
CA TYR A 153 -4.27 -3.18 -16.94
C TYR A 153 -3.85 -2.59 -18.29
N VAL A 154 -3.37 -1.34 -18.30
CA VAL A 154 -2.96 -0.66 -19.55
C VAL A 154 -1.75 -1.34 -20.19
N ASN A 155 -0.82 -1.84 -19.37
CA ASN A 155 0.41 -2.48 -19.84
C ASN A 155 0.35 -4.01 -19.80
N ALA A 156 -0.85 -4.59 -19.66
CA ALA A 156 -1.06 -6.02 -19.48
C ALA A 156 -0.37 -6.84 -20.58
N GLN A 157 0.33 -7.90 -20.16
CA GLN A 157 0.98 -8.86 -21.04
C GLN A 157 0.30 -10.24 -20.89
N PRO A 158 0.20 -11.04 -21.96
CA PRO A 158 -0.31 -12.41 -21.84
C PRO A 158 0.64 -13.27 -21.01
N PHE A 159 0.09 -14.20 -20.23
CA PHE A 159 0.88 -15.25 -19.60
C PHE A 159 1.16 -16.40 -20.58
N GLY A 160 0.32 -16.58 -21.60
CA GLY A 160 0.41 -17.69 -22.54
C GLY A 160 -0.16 -19.00 -22.00
N ILE A 161 -0.82 -18.95 -20.83
CA ILE A 161 -1.43 -20.08 -20.15
C ILE A 161 -2.93 -19.78 -20.04
N VAL A 162 -3.76 -20.72 -20.44
CA VAL A 162 -5.23 -20.57 -20.45
C VAL A 162 -5.88 -21.42 -19.37
N ASP A 163 -6.89 -20.86 -18.72
CA ASP A 163 -7.64 -21.58 -17.70
C ASP A 163 -8.53 -22.69 -18.33
N PRO A 164 -8.58 -23.89 -17.75
CA PRO A 164 -9.31 -25.02 -18.32
C PRO A 164 -10.84 -24.93 -18.20
N GLN A 165 -11.40 -23.94 -17.49
CA GLN A 165 -12.85 -23.84 -17.26
C GLN A 165 -13.52 -22.84 -18.19
N PHE A 166 -12.93 -21.66 -18.37
CA PHE A 166 -13.47 -20.58 -19.18
C PHE A 166 -12.63 -20.27 -20.42
N GLY A 167 -11.41 -20.81 -20.53
CA GLY A 167 -10.53 -20.63 -21.69
C GLY A 167 -9.91 -19.23 -21.79
N ASN A 168 -9.87 -18.48 -20.69
CA ASN A 168 -9.23 -17.18 -20.63
C ASN A 168 -7.75 -17.32 -20.28
N ASP A 169 -6.90 -16.47 -20.87
CA ASP A 169 -5.51 -16.35 -20.43
C ASP A 169 -5.44 -15.87 -18.97
N VAL A 170 -4.44 -16.32 -18.22
CA VAL A 170 -4.20 -15.88 -16.83
C VAL A 170 -4.14 -14.36 -16.68
N ALA A 171 -3.66 -13.64 -17.71
CA ALA A 171 -3.67 -12.17 -17.76
C ALA A 171 -5.07 -11.55 -17.56
N PHE A 172 -6.14 -12.26 -17.94
CA PHE A 172 -7.51 -11.80 -17.65
C PHE A 172 -7.74 -11.69 -16.14
N TYR A 173 -7.34 -12.72 -15.38
CA TYR A 173 -7.54 -12.77 -13.94
C TYR A 173 -6.56 -11.85 -13.19
N VAL A 174 -5.31 -11.77 -13.65
CA VAL A 174 -4.27 -10.99 -12.98
C VAL A 174 -4.42 -9.49 -13.24
N PHE A 175 -4.76 -9.07 -14.47
CA PHE A 175 -4.75 -7.64 -14.83
C PHE A 175 -6.14 -7.05 -15.10
N ASN A 176 -7.06 -7.81 -15.68
CA ASN A 176 -8.37 -7.27 -16.09
C ASN A 176 -9.38 -7.32 -14.94
N MET A 177 -9.49 -8.45 -14.25
CA MET A 177 -10.42 -8.65 -13.14
C MET A 177 -10.26 -7.59 -12.02
N PRO A 178 -9.04 -7.22 -11.56
CA PRO A 178 -8.90 -6.18 -10.55
C PRO A 178 -9.47 -4.81 -10.96
N VAL A 179 -9.37 -4.42 -12.24
CA VAL A 179 -10.01 -3.19 -12.75
C VAL A 179 -11.53 -3.34 -12.74
N LEU A 180 -12.06 -4.48 -13.19
CA LEU A 180 -13.51 -4.72 -13.21
C LEU A 180 -14.09 -4.68 -11.79
N HIS A 181 -13.44 -5.32 -10.82
CA HIS A 181 -13.82 -5.25 -9.40
C HIS A 181 -13.69 -3.84 -8.83
N THR A 182 -12.64 -3.10 -9.20
CA THR A 182 -12.47 -1.70 -8.77
C THR A 182 -13.63 -0.84 -9.26
N VAL A 183 -13.99 -0.93 -10.55
CA VAL A 183 -15.11 -0.18 -11.14
C VAL A 183 -16.44 -0.59 -10.51
N GLN A 184 -16.67 -1.90 -10.38
CA GLN A 184 -17.89 -2.45 -9.79
C GLN A 184 -18.08 -1.98 -8.34
N GLY A 185 -17.06 -2.16 -7.49
CA GLY A 185 -17.10 -1.79 -6.08
C GLY A 185 -17.19 -0.27 -5.87
N TRP A 186 -16.47 0.52 -6.67
CA TRP A 186 -16.50 1.98 -6.60
C TRP A 186 -17.88 2.53 -6.97
N LEU A 187 -18.49 2.05 -8.06
CA LEU A 187 -19.85 2.44 -8.47
C LEU A 187 -20.89 2.00 -7.45
N MET A 188 -20.80 0.78 -6.95
CA MET A 188 -21.69 0.25 -5.91
C MET A 188 -21.64 1.15 -4.67
N GLY A 189 -20.46 1.43 -4.14
CA GLY A 189 -20.26 2.31 -2.99
C GLY A 189 -20.83 3.71 -3.24
N LEU A 190 -20.56 4.28 -4.41
CA LEU A 190 -21.04 5.62 -4.77
C LEU A 190 -22.57 5.68 -4.80
N ILE A 191 -23.23 4.67 -5.39
CA ILE A 191 -24.68 4.59 -5.48
C ILE A 191 -25.30 4.43 -4.08
N ILE A 192 -24.74 3.58 -3.23
CA ILE A 192 -25.22 3.37 -1.86
C ILE A 192 -25.11 4.67 -1.07
N VAL A 193 -23.92 5.29 -1.03
CA VAL A 193 -23.69 6.53 -0.28
C VAL A 193 -24.54 7.66 -0.83
N THR A 194 -24.66 7.80 -2.15
CA THR A 194 -25.54 8.80 -2.78
C THR A 194 -27.01 8.54 -2.41
N GLY A 195 -27.47 7.29 -2.44
CA GLY A 195 -28.84 6.93 -2.08
C GLY A 195 -29.18 7.24 -0.63
N VAL A 196 -28.29 6.86 0.30
CA VAL A 196 -28.44 7.13 1.75
C VAL A 196 -28.43 8.63 2.03
N THR A 197 -27.44 9.35 1.51
CA THR A 197 -27.29 10.79 1.77
C THR A 197 -28.38 11.61 1.11
N THR A 198 -28.84 11.23 -0.09
CA THR A 198 -29.99 11.86 -0.74
C THR A 198 -31.28 11.63 0.06
N THR A 199 -31.46 10.42 0.61
CA THR A 199 -32.59 10.12 1.52
C THR A 199 -32.52 10.95 2.79
N ALA A 200 -31.32 11.12 3.37
CA ALA A 200 -31.10 11.98 4.53
C ALA A 200 -31.41 13.46 4.22
N VAL A 201 -31.02 13.96 3.04
CA VAL A 201 -31.37 15.31 2.58
C VAL A 201 -32.89 15.49 2.50
N TYR A 202 -33.61 14.52 1.95
CA TYR A 202 -35.07 14.56 1.94
C TYR A 202 -35.67 14.55 3.35
N LEU A 203 -35.22 13.64 4.22
CA LEU A 203 -35.69 13.58 5.61
C LEU A 203 -35.49 14.94 6.29
N LEU A 204 -34.29 15.50 6.17
CA LEU A 204 -33.93 16.77 6.78
C LEU A 204 -34.82 17.91 6.27
N ILE A 205 -35.02 18.03 4.94
CA ILE A 205 -35.87 19.10 4.37
C ILE A 205 -37.34 18.91 4.76
N PHE A 206 -37.88 17.69 4.74
CA PHE A 206 -39.27 17.44 5.14
C PHE A 206 -39.49 17.72 6.63
N THR A 207 -38.55 17.33 7.50
CA THR A 207 -38.61 17.66 8.93
C THR A 207 -38.51 19.16 9.19
N ALA A 208 -37.65 19.88 8.46
CA ALA A 208 -37.53 21.34 8.55
C ALA A 208 -38.81 22.07 8.10
N ARG A 209 -39.65 21.40 7.30
CA ARG A 209 -40.97 21.90 6.88
C ARG A 209 -42.11 21.52 7.83
N GLY A 210 -41.88 20.67 8.82
CA GLY A 210 -42.91 20.14 9.72
C GLY A 210 -43.74 18.98 9.15
N LEU A 211 -43.33 18.43 8.00
CA LEU A 211 -44.06 17.36 7.34
C LEU A 211 -43.70 16.00 7.93
N SER A 212 -44.70 15.14 8.09
CA SER A 212 -44.47 13.78 8.59
C SER A 212 -43.68 12.93 7.58
N PRO A 213 -42.89 11.94 8.04
CA PRO A 213 -42.19 10.98 7.17
C PRO A 213 -43.11 10.23 6.19
N THR A 214 -44.41 10.12 6.51
CA THR A 214 -45.43 9.52 5.63
C THR A 214 -45.68 10.35 4.36
N VAL A 215 -45.58 11.69 4.45
CA VAL A 215 -45.70 12.58 3.28
C VAL A 215 -44.45 12.47 2.40
N MET A 216 -43.28 12.23 3.01
CA MET A 216 -42.02 11.99 2.29
C MET A 216 -42.11 10.73 1.41
N THR A 217 -42.55 9.60 1.97
CA THR A 217 -42.62 8.31 1.22
C THR A 217 -43.67 8.30 0.10
N THR A 218 -44.59 9.26 0.09
CA THR A 218 -45.62 9.40 -0.97
C THR A 218 -45.20 10.36 -2.09
N ALA A 219 -44.18 11.20 -1.86
CA ALA A 219 -43.71 12.19 -2.82
C ALA A 219 -43.13 11.54 -4.11
N PRO A 220 -43.61 11.89 -5.32
CA PRO A 220 -43.16 11.29 -6.58
C PRO A 220 -41.65 11.42 -6.84
N ALA A 221 -41.03 12.54 -6.44
CA ALA A 221 -39.61 12.80 -6.64
C ALA A 221 -38.71 11.83 -5.88
N ILE A 222 -39.05 11.54 -4.63
CA ILE A 222 -38.33 10.61 -3.75
C ILE A 222 -38.43 9.20 -4.30
N ARG A 223 -39.65 8.77 -4.65
CA ARG A 223 -39.90 7.47 -5.27
C ARG A 223 -39.10 7.28 -6.56
N THR A 224 -39.00 8.33 -7.38
CA THR A 224 -38.25 8.30 -8.64
C THR A 224 -36.74 8.17 -8.40
N GLN A 225 -36.18 8.96 -7.48
CA GLN A 225 -34.75 8.86 -7.17
C GLN A 225 -34.40 7.53 -6.48
N LEU A 226 -35.26 7.04 -5.59
CA LEU A 226 -35.09 5.73 -4.95
C LEU A 226 -35.17 4.59 -5.99
N ALA A 227 -36.09 4.66 -6.94
CA ALA A 227 -36.19 3.71 -8.04
C ALA A 227 -34.95 3.71 -8.95
N ILE A 228 -34.44 4.90 -9.31
CA ILE A 228 -33.23 5.03 -10.14
C ILE A 228 -32.00 4.51 -9.38
N ALA A 229 -31.82 4.92 -8.12
CA ALA A 229 -30.71 4.47 -7.29
C ALA A 229 -30.79 2.96 -7.04
N GLY A 230 -31.97 2.43 -6.73
CA GLY A 230 -32.20 0.99 -6.58
C GLY A 230 -31.92 0.21 -7.86
N ALA A 231 -32.37 0.70 -9.01
CA ALA A 231 -32.09 0.06 -10.30
C ALA A 231 -30.61 0.08 -10.65
N ALA A 232 -29.91 1.19 -10.41
CA ALA A 232 -28.47 1.29 -10.59
C ALA A 232 -27.73 0.34 -9.65
N LEU A 233 -28.18 0.23 -8.39
CA LEU A 233 -27.66 -0.72 -7.41
C LEU A 233 -27.86 -2.17 -7.89
N MET A 234 -29.03 -2.50 -8.42
CA MET A 234 -29.30 -3.83 -8.97
C MET A 234 -28.43 -4.14 -10.18
N ALA A 235 -28.12 -3.16 -11.02
CA ALA A 235 -27.19 -3.34 -12.13
C ALA A 235 -25.76 -3.61 -11.63
N THR A 236 -25.28 -2.89 -10.61
CA THR A 236 -23.95 -3.16 -10.03
C THR A 236 -23.90 -4.48 -9.26
N ILE A 237 -25.03 -4.95 -8.71
CA ILE A 237 -25.15 -6.28 -8.10
C ILE A 237 -25.14 -7.37 -9.18
N ALA A 238 -25.86 -7.18 -10.28
CA ALA A 238 -25.83 -8.09 -11.41
C ALA A 238 -24.41 -8.24 -11.97
N PHE A 239 -23.69 -7.12 -12.07
CA PHE A 239 -22.29 -7.12 -12.48
C PHE A 239 -21.39 -7.83 -11.46
N ALA A 240 -21.66 -7.69 -10.15
CA ALA A 240 -20.97 -8.45 -9.11
C ALA A 240 -21.14 -9.97 -9.30
N HIS A 241 -22.38 -10.46 -9.43
CA HIS A 241 -22.64 -11.88 -9.65
C HIS A 241 -21.97 -12.41 -10.92
N PHE A 242 -21.87 -11.58 -11.96
CA PHE A 242 -21.17 -11.95 -13.18
C PHE A 242 -19.65 -12.09 -12.96
N LEU A 243 -19.03 -11.19 -12.19
CA LEU A 243 -17.62 -11.32 -11.81
C LEU A 243 -17.39 -12.50 -10.86
N ASP A 244 -18.33 -12.76 -9.95
CA ASP A 244 -18.27 -13.88 -8.99
C ASP A 244 -18.19 -15.25 -9.69
N ILE A 245 -18.65 -15.36 -10.94
CA ILE A 245 -18.50 -16.57 -11.76
C ILE A 245 -17.01 -16.90 -11.94
N TYR A 246 -16.19 -15.91 -12.25
CA TYR A 246 -14.75 -16.07 -12.39
C TYR A 246 -14.05 -16.22 -11.04
N GLU A 247 -14.60 -15.61 -9.99
CA GLU A 247 -14.07 -15.75 -8.62
C GLU A 247 -14.20 -17.19 -8.07
N THR A 248 -15.05 -18.03 -8.68
CA THR A 248 -15.12 -19.46 -8.32
C THR A 248 -13.78 -20.17 -8.48
N LEU A 249 -12.91 -19.72 -9.40
CA LEU A 249 -11.58 -20.31 -9.61
C LEU A 249 -10.58 -20.02 -8.47
N PHE A 250 -10.93 -19.16 -7.53
CA PHE A 250 -10.11 -18.79 -6.38
C PHE A 250 -10.71 -19.26 -5.05
N SER A 251 -11.80 -20.02 -5.10
CA SER A 251 -12.50 -20.47 -3.90
C SER A 251 -11.69 -21.49 -3.12
N SER A 252 -11.62 -21.32 -1.80
CA SER A 252 -11.02 -22.29 -0.87
C SER A 252 -12.07 -23.05 -0.05
N ALA A 253 -13.32 -23.09 -0.53
CA ALA A 253 -14.45 -23.65 0.22
C ALA A 253 -14.54 -25.19 0.11
N GLY A 254 -13.87 -25.80 -0.86
CA GLY A 254 -13.87 -27.24 -1.09
C GLY A 254 -12.59 -27.95 -0.63
N ALA A 255 -12.38 -29.17 -1.11
CA ALA A 255 -11.21 -30.00 -0.77
C ALA A 255 -9.87 -29.39 -1.22
N VAL A 256 -9.88 -28.56 -2.26
CA VAL A 256 -8.72 -27.86 -2.82
C VAL A 256 -9.07 -26.42 -3.17
N THR A 257 -8.06 -25.58 -3.43
CA THR A 257 -8.28 -24.23 -3.95
C THR A 257 -8.65 -24.32 -5.43
N GLY A 258 -9.74 -23.65 -5.82
CA GLY A 258 -10.25 -23.69 -7.19
C GLY A 258 -11.74 -24.01 -7.27
N ALA A 259 -12.29 -23.91 -8.48
CA ALA A 259 -13.68 -24.32 -8.71
C ALA A 259 -13.78 -25.85 -8.60
N THR A 260 -14.55 -26.31 -7.62
CA THR A 260 -14.84 -27.74 -7.37
C THR A 260 -15.98 -28.25 -8.24
N TYR A 261 -16.29 -29.55 -8.16
CA TYR A 261 -17.44 -30.12 -8.87
C TYR A 261 -18.75 -29.40 -8.54
N ALA A 262 -18.96 -29.06 -7.27
CA ALA A 262 -20.15 -28.33 -6.81
C ALA A 262 -20.18 -26.89 -7.36
N ASP A 263 -19.04 -26.21 -7.42
CA ASP A 263 -18.96 -24.87 -7.99
C ASP A 263 -19.34 -24.88 -9.48
N VAL A 264 -18.75 -25.80 -10.25
CA VAL A 264 -18.97 -25.89 -11.70
C VAL A 264 -20.41 -26.29 -12.04
N THR A 265 -20.97 -27.27 -11.33
CA THR A 265 -22.28 -27.83 -11.67
C THR A 265 -23.44 -27.05 -11.04
N ALA A 266 -23.23 -26.40 -9.90
CA ALA A 266 -24.29 -25.75 -9.13
C ALA A 266 -24.10 -24.24 -9.03
N ARG A 267 -22.94 -23.78 -8.56
CA ARG A 267 -22.72 -22.36 -8.20
C ARG A 267 -22.61 -21.46 -9.42
N ILE A 268 -21.86 -21.85 -10.45
CA ILE A 268 -21.71 -21.06 -11.68
C ILE A 268 -23.09 -20.86 -12.36
N PRO A 269 -23.92 -21.89 -12.59
CA PRO A 269 -25.28 -21.69 -13.12
C PRO A 269 -26.16 -20.82 -12.21
N ALA A 270 -26.05 -20.99 -10.89
CA ALA A 270 -26.78 -20.17 -9.92
C ALA A 270 -26.42 -18.68 -10.04
N LEU A 271 -25.13 -18.35 -10.18
CA LEU A 271 -24.67 -16.97 -10.34
C LEU A 271 -25.19 -16.34 -11.63
N TRP A 272 -25.20 -17.07 -12.76
CA TRP A 272 -25.83 -16.61 -14.00
C TRP A 272 -27.32 -16.26 -13.81
N VAL A 273 -28.06 -17.13 -13.11
CA VAL A 273 -29.48 -16.89 -12.80
C VAL A 273 -29.64 -15.66 -11.91
N LEU A 274 -28.78 -15.48 -10.89
CA LEU A 274 -28.80 -14.32 -10.01
C LEU A 274 -28.49 -13.01 -10.74
N THR A 275 -27.56 -13.02 -11.70
CA THR A 275 -27.31 -11.88 -12.59
C THR A 275 -28.57 -11.46 -13.32
N VAL A 276 -29.29 -12.42 -13.93
CA VAL A 276 -30.55 -12.14 -14.65
C VAL A 276 -31.65 -11.64 -13.71
N ILE A 277 -31.82 -12.27 -12.55
CA ILE A 277 -32.81 -11.85 -11.54
C ILE A 277 -32.52 -10.43 -11.06
N ALA A 278 -31.26 -10.08 -10.79
CA ALA A 278 -30.86 -8.74 -10.38
C ALA A 278 -31.21 -7.70 -11.47
N LEU A 279 -30.91 -7.97 -12.74
CA LEU A 279 -31.29 -7.09 -13.85
C LEU A 279 -32.82 -6.92 -13.98
N ILE A 280 -33.58 -8.01 -13.84
CA ILE A 280 -35.05 -7.95 -13.83
C ILE A 280 -35.56 -7.10 -12.66
N SER A 281 -35.01 -7.29 -11.46
CA SER A 281 -35.35 -6.48 -10.29
C SER A 281 -35.05 -5.00 -10.51
N GLY A 282 -33.92 -4.66 -11.14
CA GLY A 282 -33.62 -3.28 -11.54
C GLY A 282 -34.63 -2.72 -12.54
N GLY A 283 -35.03 -3.51 -13.54
CA GLY A 283 -36.08 -3.16 -14.49
C GLY A 283 -37.44 -2.92 -13.83
N LEU A 284 -37.83 -3.76 -12.87
CA LEU A 284 -39.05 -3.59 -12.09
C LEU A 284 -39.03 -2.32 -11.23
N MET A 285 -37.87 -1.96 -10.66
CA MET A 285 -37.71 -0.70 -9.94
C MET A 285 -37.89 0.51 -10.86
N LEU A 286 -37.33 0.49 -12.07
CA LEU A 286 -37.58 1.54 -13.07
C LEU A 286 -39.05 1.60 -13.50
N PHE A 287 -39.70 0.45 -13.66
CA PHE A 287 -41.13 0.39 -13.95
C PHE A 287 -41.99 1.00 -12.83
N ALA A 288 -41.56 0.87 -11.57
CA ALA A 288 -42.24 1.47 -10.42
C ALA A 288 -42.37 3.01 -10.49
N ILE A 289 -41.56 3.68 -11.32
CA ILE A 289 -41.66 5.13 -11.60
C ILE A 289 -42.98 5.45 -12.33
N ARG A 290 -43.47 4.55 -13.20
CA ARG A 290 -44.71 4.74 -13.96
C ARG A 290 -45.98 4.45 -13.15
N VAL A 291 -45.84 3.82 -11.99
CA VAL A 291 -46.96 3.47 -11.13
C VAL A 291 -47.43 4.69 -10.34
N GLN A 292 -48.64 5.16 -10.66
CA GLN A 292 -49.22 6.37 -10.07
C GLN A 292 -49.49 6.21 -8.56
N ASN A 293 -49.92 5.02 -8.11
CA ASN A 293 -50.21 4.74 -6.71
C ASN A 293 -48.90 4.63 -5.89
N PRO A 294 -48.66 5.53 -4.90
CA PRO A 294 -47.39 5.58 -4.17
C PRO A 294 -47.11 4.34 -3.33
N ARG A 295 -48.14 3.74 -2.72
CA ARG A 295 -47.97 2.52 -1.91
C ARG A 295 -47.58 1.32 -2.78
N GLN A 296 -48.18 1.21 -3.96
CA GLN A 296 -47.87 0.12 -4.90
C GLN A 296 -46.47 0.30 -5.51
N SER A 297 -46.11 1.53 -5.88
CA SER A 297 -44.76 1.87 -6.37
C SER A 297 -43.68 1.49 -5.36
N MET A 298 -43.81 1.88 -4.09
CA MET A 298 -42.87 1.49 -3.03
C MET A 298 -42.86 -0.01 -2.77
N ARG A 299 -44.04 -0.65 -2.75
CA ARG A 299 -44.13 -2.11 -2.60
C ARG A 299 -43.37 -2.83 -3.72
N LEU A 300 -43.44 -2.36 -4.97
CA LEU A 300 -42.70 -2.97 -6.08
C LEU A 300 -41.19 -2.88 -5.89
N ILE A 301 -40.66 -1.73 -5.45
CA ILE A 301 -39.21 -1.59 -5.19
C ILE A 301 -38.76 -2.57 -4.12
N PHE A 302 -39.45 -2.61 -2.98
CA PHE A 302 -39.08 -3.49 -1.87
C PHE A 302 -39.30 -4.97 -2.19
N VAL A 303 -40.35 -5.32 -2.93
CA VAL A 303 -40.60 -6.71 -3.37
C VAL A 303 -39.56 -7.14 -4.40
N ALA A 304 -39.20 -6.30 -5.38
CA ALA A 304 -38.16 -6.62 -6.35
C ALA A 304 -36.81 -6.88 -5.68
N PHE A 305 -36.44 -6.04 -4.72
CA PHE A 305 -35.23 -6.25 -3.92
C PHE A 305 -35.35 -7.53 -3.06
N GLY A 306 -36.46 -7.70 -2.34
CA GLY A 306 -36.69 -8.87 -1.48
C GLY A 306 -36.71 -10.20 -2.23
N LEU A 307 -37.25 -10.24 -3.44
CA LEU A 307 -37.22 -11.42 -4.31
C LEU A 307 -35.80 -11.76 -4.73
N TRP A 308 -34.99 -10.76 -5.09
CA TRP A 308 -33.57 -10.98 -5.38
C TRP A 308 -32.84 -11.49 -4.13
N VAL A 309 -33.07 -10.93 -2.94
CA VAL A 309 -32.47 -11.43 -1.69
C VAL A 309 -32.84 -12.88 -1.42
N LEU A 310 -34.12 -13.25 -1.57
CA LEU A 310 -34.58 -14.63 -1.40
C LEU A 310 -33.93 -15.57 -2.43
N ALA A 311 -33.83 -15.15 -3.69
CA ALA A 311 -33.14 -15.91 -4.73
C ALA A 311 -31.66 -16.08 -4.41
N ALA A 312 -30.98 -15.03 -3.94
CA ALA A 312 -29.57 -15.04 -3.58
C ALA A 312 -29.28 -15.99 -2.41
N LEU A 313 -30.13 -15.98 -1.37
CA LEU A 313 -30.02 -16.92 -0.24
C LEU A 313 -30.21 -18.37 -0.70
N PHE A 314 -31.19 -18.62 -1.56
CA PHE A 314 -31.44 -19.96 -2.09
C PHE A 314 -30.29 -20.45 -2.99
N ALA A 315 -29.92 -19.65 -3.98
CA ALA A 315 -28.96 -20.01 -5.02
C ALA A 315 -27.51 -20.00 -4.52
N GLY A 316 -27.18 -19.14 -3.55
CA GLY A 316 -25.83 -19.02 -2.99
C GLY A 316 -25.54 -19.96 -1.83
N VAL A 317 -26.54 -20.32 -1.01
CA VAL A 317 -26.32 -21.15 0.19
C VAL A 317 -26.99 -22.52 0.07
N LEU A 318 -28.29 -22.55 -0.19
CA LEU A 318 -29.05 -23.81 -0.15
C LEU A 318 -28.72 -24.73 -1.32
N TRP A 319 -28.65 -24.19 -2.54
CA TRP A 319 -28.45 -25.00 -3.74
C TRP A 319 -27.06 -25.67 -3.80
N PRO A 320 -25.92 -24.97 -3.57
CA PRO A 320 -24.61 -25.62 -3.56
C PRO A 320 -24.48 -26.66 -2.44
N ALA A 321 -25.01 -26.37 -1.25
CA ALA A 321 -24.99 -27.31 -0.13
C ALA A 321 -25.75 -28.61 -0.42
N MET A 322 -26.88 -28.52 -1.14
CA MET A 322 -27.62 -29.70 -1.58
C MET A 322 -26.83 -30.53 -2.60
N VAL A 323 -26.19 -29.87 -3.57
CA VAL A 323 -25.39 -30.58 -4.59
C VAL A 323 -24.17 -31.23 -3.96
N GLN A 324 -23.46 -30.53 -3.06
CA GLN A 324 -22.34 -31.09 -2.30
C GLN A 324 -22.77 -32.37 -1.57
N ARG A 325 -23.81 -32.26 -0.72
CA ARG A 325 -24.27 -33.36 0.13
C ARG A 325 -24.84 -34.56 -0.63
N LEU A 326 -25.56 -34.32 -1.72
CA LEU A 326 -26.29 -35.36 -2.43
C LEU A 326 -25.52 -35.96 -3.60
N ALA A 327 -24.56 -35.21 -4.16
CA ALA A 327 -23.89 -35.57 -5.40
C ALA A 327 -22.37 -35.73 -5.23
N VAL A 328 -21.73 -34.95 -4.36
CA VAL A 328 -20.26 -34.99 -4.18
C VAL A 328 -19.86 -35.93 -3.05
N ASP A 329 -20.36 -35.71 -1.83
CA ASP A 329 -19.97 -36.49 -0.64
C ASP A 329 -20.06 -38.03 -0.81
N PRO A 330 -21.04 -38.59 -1.55
CA PRO A 330 -21.12 -40.05 -1.75
C PRO A 330 -20.02 -40.63 -2.66
N SER A 331 -19.38 -39.81 -3.50
CA SER A 331 -18.38 -40.23 -4.50
C SER A 331 -17.32 -39.13 -4.73
N GLU A 332 -16.78 -38.58 -3.64
CA GLU A 332 -15.98 -37.35 -3.66
C GLU A 332 -14.69 -37.49 -4.48
N LEU A 333 -13.90 -38.54 -4.24
CA LEU A 333 -12.61 -38.75 -4.92
C LEU A 333 -12.76 -38.84 -6.45
N GLU A 334 -13.80 -39.52 -6.96
CA GLU A 334 -13.99 -39.68 -8.40
C GLU A 334 -14.41 -38.35 -9.06
N ARG A 335 -15.25 -37.56 -8.38
CA ARG A 335 -15.77 -36.29 -8.92
C ARG A 335 -14.82 -35.12 -8.75
N GLU A 336 -14.00 -35.13 -7.70
CA GLU A 336 -13.05 -34.07 -7.40
C GLU A 336 -11.67 -34.29 -8.04
N ARG A 337 -11.32 -35.52 -8.45
CA ARG A 337 -10.02 -35.83 -9.09
C ARG A 337 -9.56 -34.81 -10.15
N PRO A 338 -10.35 -34.45 -11.18
CA PRO A 338 -9.89 -33.49 -12.20
C PRO A 338 -9.65 -32.08 -11.64
N TYR A 339 -10.34 -31.69 -10.56
CA TYR A 339 -10.15 -30.38 -9.93
C TYR A 339 -8.93 -30.39 -8.99
N ILE A 340 -8.66 -31.51 -8.33
CA ILE A 340 -7.43 -31.74 -7.55
C ILE A 340 -6.20 -31.71 -8.48
N GLU A 341 -6.25 -32.39 -9.63
CA GLU A 341 -5.16 -32.37 -10.62
C GLU A 341 -4.86 -30.94 -11.11
N ARG A 342 -5.90 -30.15 -11.44
CA ARG A 342 -5.76 -28.73 -11.78
C ARG A 342 -5.13 -27.94 -10.64
N ASN A 343 -5.58 -28.12 -9.40
CA ASN A 343 -5.01 -27.42 -8.25
C ASN A 343 -3.51 -27.73 -8.08
N ILE A 344 -3.11 -29.00 -8.19
CA ILE A 344 -1.69 -29.40 -8.07
C ILE A 344 -0.86 -28.78 -9.19
N GLU A 345 -1.29 -28.90 -10.45
CA GLU A 345 -0.59 -28.35 -11.62
C GLU A 345 -0.42 -26.83 -11.52
N TRP A 346 -1.50 -26.11 -11.19
CA TRP A 346 -1.50 -24.65 -11.12
C TRP A 346 -0.79 -24.11 -9.87
N THR A 347 -0.80 -24.85 -8.77
CA THR A 347 0.03 -24.54 -7.60
C THR A 347 1.51 -24.70 -7.95
N ARG A 348 1.89 -25.78 -8.62
CA ARG A 348 3.29 -25.96 -9.07
C ARG A 348 3.73 -24.83 -9.99
N MET A 349 2.92 -24.47 -10.99
CA MET A 349 3.19 -23.34 -11.86
C MET A 349 3.27 -22.01 -11.08
N GLY A 350 2.34 -21.76 -10.16
CA GLY A 350 2.31 -20.54 -9.34
C GLY A 350 3.59 -20.32 -8.53
N TYR A 351 4.18 -21.38 -8.01
CA TYR A 351 5.38 -21.33 -7.16
C TYR A 351 6.69 -21.69 -7.90
N ASP A 352 6.62 -21.86 -9.22
CA ASP A 352 7.77 -22.25 -10.07
C ASP A 352 8.36 -23.63 -9.74
N LEU A 353 7.48 -24.61 -9.53
CA LEU A 353 7.76 -26.00 -9.12
C LEU A 353 7.44 -27.03 -10.23
N ASP A 354 7.40 -26.62 -11.49
CA ASP A 354 7.02 -27.51 -12.59
C ASP A 354 7.97 -28.71 -12.73
N LEU A 355 7.40 -29.89 -13.06
CA LEU A 355 8.10 -31.19 -13.06
C LEU A 355 9.23 -31.30 -14.09
N ASP A 356 9.20 -30.50 -15.16
CA ASP A 356 10.31 -30.43 -16.12
C ASP A 356 11.55 -29.74 -15.52
N ARG A 357 11.40 -29.10 -14.37
CA ARG A 357 12.42 -28.24 -13.73
C ARG A 357 12.83 -28.73 -12.35
N VAL A 358 11.92 -29.39 -11.62
CA VAL A 358 12.22 -30.00 -10.32
C VAL A 358 12.59 -31.47 -10.53
N SER A 359 13.86 -31.82 -10.35
CA SER A 359 14.30 -33.21 -10.38
C SER A 359 14.26 -33.81 -8.98
N GLU A 360 13.26 -34.65 -8.71
CA GLU A 360 13.27 -35.48 -7.50
C GLU A 360 14.37 -36.54 -7.61
N ARG A 361 15.30 -36.52 -6.64
CA ARG A 361 16.35 -37.53 -6.54
C ARG A 361 16.26 -38.17 -5.16
N PRO A 362 16.02 -39.49 -5.05
CA PRO A 362 16.09 -40.15 -3.76
C PRO A 362 17.52 -40.02 -3.22
N TYR A 363 17.67 -39.35 -2.08
CA TYR A 363 18.94 -39.25 -1.39
C TYR A 363 19.18 -40.53 -0.59
N VAL A 364 20.08 -41.38 -1.08
CA VAL A 364 20.49 -42.60 -0.38
C VAL A 364 21.84 -42.32 0.26
N VAL A 365 21.91 -42.35 1.59
CA VAL A 365 23.15 -42.23 2.33
C VAL A 365 24.03 -43.44 2.00
N ASN A 366 25.23 -43.19 1.45
CA ASN A 366 26.22 -44.23 1.16
C ASN A 366 27.51 -43.95 1.93
N ASP A 367 27.72 -44.66 3.03
CA ASP A 367 28.87 -44.46 3.91
C ASP A 367 30.08 -45.36 3.55
N GLU A 368 29.98 -46.18 2.50
CA GLU A 368 31.01 -47.18 2.18
C GLU A 368 32.38 -46.56 1.84
N ASN A 369 32.42 -45.33 1.31
CA ASN A 369 33.64 -44.63 0.88
C ASN A 369 33.82 -43.22 1.48
N LEU A 370 33.16 -42.93 2.62
CA LEU A 370 33.11 -41.58 3.20
C LEU A 370 34.49 -40.90 3.34
N ALA A 371 35.54 -41.64 3.74
CA ALA A 371 36.88 -41.09 3.88
C ALA A 371 37.48 -40.61 2.53
N ALA A 372 37.23 -41.34 1.45
CA ALA A 372 37.66 -40.94 0.11
C ALA A 372 36.85 -39.75 -0.40
N ASP A 373 35.55 -39.72 -0.11
CA ASP A 373 34.66 -38.62 -0.51
C ASP A 373 35.01 -37.31 0.22
N ILE A 374 35.32 -37.37 1.52
CA ILE A 374 35.83 -36.23 2.30
C ILE A 374 37.14 -35.71 1.70
N ALA A 375 38.09 -36.62 1.40
CA ALA A 375 39.38 -36.24 0.81
C ALA A 375 39.26 -35.66 -0.60
N ALA A 376 38.24 -36.07 -1.37
CA ALA A 376 37.97 -35.58 -2.71
C ALA A 376 37.25 -34.23 -2.75
N ASN A 377 36.61 -33.80 -1.67
CA ASN A 377 35.78 -32.58 -1.62
C ASN A 377 36.25 -31.57 -0.54
N PRO A 378 37.54 -31.15 -0.55
CA PRO A 378 38.07 -30.26 0.49
C PRO A 378 37.35 -28.90 0.53
N GLU A 379 36.86 -28.39 -0.61
CA GLU A 379 36.09 -27.14 -0.65
C GLU A 379 34.79 -27.24 0.16
N THR A 380 34.07 -28.36 0.08
CA THR A 380 32.85 -28.56 0.88
C THR A 380 33.19 -28.67 2.36
N ILE A 381 34.21 -29.47 2.70
CA ILE A 381 34.62 -29.71 4.09
C ILE A 381 35.11 -28.42 4.77
N ASN A 382 35.91 -27.63 4.06
CA ASN A 382 36.46 -26.36 4.55
C ASN A 382 35.42 -25.23 4.63
N ASN A 383 34.18 -25.49 4.22
CA ASN A 383 33.05 -24.56 4.22
C ASN A 383 31.84 -25.09 4.98
N ILE A 384 31.98 -26.16 5.78
CA ILE A 384 30.90 -26.59 6.67
C ILE A 384 30.69 -25.53 7.74
N ARG A 385 29.59 -24.79 7.63
CA ARG A 385 29.21 -23.77 8.62
C ARG A 385 28.99 -24.40 9.99
N LEU A 386 29.83 -24.03 10.94
CA LEU A 386 29.74 -24.43 12.34
C LEU A 386 28.98 -23.42 13.20
N TRP A 387 28.82 -22.18 12.72
CA TRP A 387 28.13 -21.10 13.41
C TRP A 387 26.65 -20.97 13.00
N ASP A 388 25.77 -20.75 13.98
CA ASP A 388 24.41 -20.24 13.72
C ASP A 388 24.50 -18.70 13.69
N PRO A 389 24.03 -18.02 12.62
CA PRO A 389 24.12 -16.56 12.53
C PRO A 389 23.37 -15.82 13.64
N ARG A 390 22.26 -16.38 14.14
CA ARG A 390 21.37 -15.71 15.11
C ARG A 390 22.06 -15.42 16.46
N PRO A 391 22.70 -16.39 17.14
CA PRO A 391 23.49 -16.10 18.34
C PRO A 391 24.82 -15.42 18.04
N LEU A 392 25.29 -15.44 16.78
CA LEU A 392 26.56 -14.81 16.41
C LEU A 392 26.46 -13.28 16.40
N GLU A 393 25.26 -12.74 16.12
CA GLU A 393 24.91 -11.31 16.30
C GLU A 393 25.31 -10.81 17.70
N ASP A 394 24.93 -11.52 18.77
CA ASP A 394 25.27 -11.17 20.15
C ASP A 394 26.80 -11.16 20.38
N VAL A 395 27.50 -12.11 19.77
CA VAL A 395 28.97 -12.20 19.88
C VAL A 395 29.63 -11.03 19.15
N TYR A 396 29.12 -10.62 17.99
CA TYR A 396 29.61 -9.45 17.25
C TYR A 396 29.35 -8.17 18.06
N ASN A 397 28.16 -8.03 18.64
CA ASN A 397 27.81 -6.92 19.54
C ASN A 397 28.59 -6.95 20.88
N GLN A 398 29.19 -8.08 21.27
CA GLN A 398 30.05 -8.14 22.45
C GLN A 398 31.52 -7.83 22.14
N VAL A 399 32.04 -8.34 21.01
CA VAL A 399 33.48 -8.33 20.72
C VAL A 399 33.88 -7.23 19.73
N GLN A 400 33.01 -6.91 18.76
CA GLN A 400 33.32 -6.01 17.63
C GLN A 400 32.48 -4.71 17.61
N HIS A 401 31.60 -4.54 18.59
CA HIS A 401 30.76 -3.35 18.78
C HIS A 401 31.59 -2.09 19.05
N LEU A 402 32.61 -2.24 19.91
CA LEU A 402 33.62 -1.26 20.31
C LEU A 402 33.10 0.05 20.95
N ARG A 403 31.92 0.56 20.58
CA ARG A 403 31.31 1.81 21.06
C ARG A 403 29.79 1.70 21.07
N LEU A 404 29.15 2.17 22.14
CA LEU A 404 27.72 1.99 22.40
C LEU A 404 26.79 2.55 21.31
N TYR A 405 27.26 3.50 20.50
CA TYR A 405 26.51 4.09 19.39
C TYR A 405 26.68 3.36 18.06
N TYR A 406 27.34 2.21 18.02
CA TYR A 406 27.28 1.29 16.89
C TYR A 406 26.35 0.11 17.22
N ASN A 407 25.90 -0.63 16.21
CA ASN A 407 25.16 -1.86 16.40
C ASN A 407 25.32 -2.79 15.18
N PHE A 408 25.38 -4.10 15.41
CA PHE A 408 25.13 -5.12 14.39
C PHE A 408 23.70 -5.61 14.56
N LEU A 409 22.89 -5.51 13.52
CA LEU A 409 21.48 -5.94 13.56
C LEU A 409 21.30 -7.41 13.22
N ASP A 410 22.20 -7.91 12.40
CA ASP A 410 22.13 -9.22 11.81
C ASP A 410 23.56 -9.74 11.55
N VAL A 411 23.63 -11.01 11.15
CA VAL A 411 24.85 -11.60 10.63
C VAL A 411 24.49 -12.41 9.40
N ASP A 412 25.02 -11.98 8.28
CA ASP A 412 24.82 -12.57 6.98
C ASP A 412 25.77 -13.71 6.69
N VAL A 413 25.34 -14.58 5.79
CA VAL A 413 26.16 -15.65 5.23
C VAL A 413 26.56 -15.29 3.80
N ASP A 414 27.86 -15.32 3.54
CA ASP A 414 28.40 -15.04 2.21
C ASP A 414 29.64 -15.91 1.90
N ARG A 415 30.28 -15.68 0.76
CA ARG A 415 31.48 -16.37 0.31
C ARG A 415 32.48 -15.40 -0.30
N TYR A 416 33.76 -15.59 0.01
CA TYR A 416 34.86 -14.82 -0.57
C TYR A 416 36.02 -15.75 -0.90
N VAL A 417 36.89 -15.29 -1.79
CA VAL A 417 38.21 -15.91 -1.99
C VAL A 417 39.18 -15.22 -1.04
N ILE A 418 39.60 -15.94 0.01
CA ILE A 418 40.52 -15.44 1.04
C ILE A 418 41.80 -16.26 0.94
N ASP A 419 42.95 -15.58 0.78
CA ASP A 419 44.25 -16.22 0.59
C ASP A 419 44.30 -17.25 -0.56
N GLY A 420 43.47 -17.04 -1.60
CA GLY A 420 43.35 -17.93 -2.75
C GLY A 420 42.41 -19.14 -2.55
N GLU A 421 41.79 -19.26 -1.39
CA GLU A 421 40.82 -20.33 -1.09
C GLU A 421 39.39 -19.79 -1.04
N TYR A 422 38.45 -20.55 -1.59
CA TYR A 422 37.02 -20.26 -1.48
C TYR A 422 36.54 -20.55 -0.06
N ARG A 423 36.13 -19.50 0.66
CA ARG A 423 35.72 -19.56 2.06
C ARG A 423 34.33 -18.96 2.25
N GLN A 424 33.49 -19.68 2.98
CA GLN A 424 32.23 -19.21 3.52
C GLN A 424 32.53 -18.36 4.73
N VAL A 425 31.91 -17.19 4.79
CA VAL A 425 32.09 -16.21 5.85
C VAL A 425 30.74 -15.82 6.44
N LEU A 426 30.82 -15.27 7.64
CA LEU A 426 29.73 -14.62 8.34
C LEU A 426 30.10 -13.16 8.52
N LEU A 427 29.26 -12.23 8.10
CA LEU A 427 29.55 -10.80 8.16
C LEU A 427 28.39 -10.03 8.77
N GLY A 428 28.72 -8.98 9.52
CA GLY A 428 27.73 -8.09 10.11
C GLY A 428 28.10 -6.65 9.82
N THR A 429 27.09 -5.82 9.59
CA THR A 429 27.26 -4.40 9.28
C THR A 429 27.27 -3.56 10.53
N ARG A 430 28.27 -2.68 10.69
CA ARG A 430 28.36 -1.81 11.87
C ARG A 430 27.62 -0.50 11.61
N GLU A 431 26.34 -0.49 11.91
CA GLU A 431 25.47 0.67 11.73
C GLU A 431 25.49 1.62 12.93
N VAL A 432 25.07 2.87 12.74
CA VAL A 432 25.02 3.88 13.81
C VAL A 432 23.67 3.87 14.52
N LEU A 433 23.72 3.77 15.85
CA LEU A 433 22.57 3.75 16.76
C LEU A 433 22.66 4.95 17.71
N GLN A 434 22.05 6.08 17.35
CA GLN A 434 22.13 7.31 18.17
C GLN A 434 21.46 7.15 19.54
N ALA A 435 20.55 6.18 19.69
CA ALA A 435 19.94 5.82 20.97
C ALA A 435 20.95 5.25 21.97
N GLY A 436 22.10 4.76 21.51
CA GLY A 436 23.21 4.28 22.35
C GLY A 436 24.14 5.39 22.86
N LEU A 437 23.92 6.65 22.46
CA LEU A 437 24.62 7.80 23.05
C LEU A 437 24.13 8.07 24.48
N ASP A 438 24.98 8.66 25.32
CA ASP A 438 24.56 9.15 26.64
C ASP A 438 23.36 10.09 26.50
N GLU A 439 22.39 10.03 27.42
CA GLU A 439 21.14 10.81 27.34
C GLU A 439 21.39 12.31 27.14
N THR A 440 22.40 12.87 27.80
CA THR A 440 22.79 14.28 27.66
C THR A 440 23.37 14.63 26.28
N ALA A 441 23.88 13.63 25.56
CA ALA A 441 24.41 13.74 24.22
C ALA A 441 23.36 13.46 23.14
N GLN A 442 22.16 12.97 23.47
CA GLN A 442 21.07 12.71 22.50
C GLN A 442 20.30 13.98 22.06
N ASN A 443 21.00 15.09 21.87
CA ASN A 443 20.42 16.33 21.36
C ASN A 443 20.32 16.34 19.81
N TRP A 444 19.56 17.29 19.27
CA TRP A 444 19.31 17.41 17.82
C TRP A 444 20.61 17.50 17.00
N VAL A 445 21.61 18.24 17.48
CA VAL A 445 22.90 18.42 16.79
C VAL A 445 23.62 17.09 16.65
N ASN A 446 23.76 16.36 17.75
CA ASN A 446 24.45 15.07 17.73
C ASN A 446 23.71 14.03 16.90
N ARG A 447 22.38 14.00 17.03
CA ARG A 447 21.51 13.04 16.34
C ARG A 447 21.43 13.28 14.83
N ARG A 448 21.36 14.55 14.39
CA ARG A 448 21.16 14.90 12.97
C ARG A 448 22.44 15.27 12.24
N LEU A 449 23.42 15.87 12.91
CA LEU A 449 24.57 16.53 12.26
C LEU A 449 25.91 15.84 12.54
N VAL A 450 26.10 15.26 13.74
CA VAL A 450 27.41 14.71 14.15
C VAL A 450 27.47 13.19 13.94
N TYR A 451 26.59 12.43 14.58
CA TYR A 451 26.56 10.96 14.48
C TYR A 451 25.66 10.52 13.33
N THR A 452 26.16 10.72 12.11
CA THR A 452 25.38 10.55 10.89
C THR A 452 25.50 9.18 10.26
N HIS A 453 26.56 8.40 10.49
CA HIS A 453 26.81 7.15 9.75
C HIS A 453 27.49 6.07 10.60
N GLY A 454 27.30 4.82 10.18
CA GLY A 454 28.01 3.63 10.68
C GLY A 454 29.41 3.51 10.07
N TYR A 455 30.20 2.51 10.50
CA TYR A 455 31.59 2.37 10.07
C TYR A 455 32.05 0.91 9.91
N GLY A 456 32.13 0.46 8.67
CA GLY A 456 32.70 -0.81 8.24
C GLY A 456 31.86 -2.03 8.63
N ILE A 457 32.46 -3.20 8.45
CA ILE A 457 31.86 -4.48 8.81
C ILE A 457 32.77 -5.25 9.77
N ALA A 458 32.24 -6.30 10.39
CA ALA A 458 33.02 -7.37 10.98
C ALA A 458 32.75 -8.65 10.19
N MET A 459 33.78 -9.45 9.93
CA MET A 459 33.66 -10.68 9.14
C MET A 459 34.47 -11.78 9.77
N SER A 460 33.87 -12.95 9.95
CA SER A 460 34.51 -14.16 10.45
C SER A 460 34.33 -15.33 9.50
N THR A 461 35.19 -16.31 9.60
CA THR A 461 35.06 -17.57 8.86
C THR A 461 33.94 -18.44 9.43
N ALA A 462 33.25 -19.17 8.56
CA ALA A 462 32.12 -20.01 8.98
C ALA A 462 32.52 -21.32 9.69
N THR A 463 33.80 -21.72 9.59
CA THR A 463 34.23 -23.12 9.83
C THR A 463 35.18 -23.31 11.00
N ASP A 464 35.64 -22.25 11.63
CA ASP A 464 36.67 -22.30 12.67
C ASP A 464 36.43 -21.29 13.78
N PHE A 465 37.09 -21.56 14.90
CA PHE A 465 36.99 -20.82 16.13
C PHE A 465 38.34 -20.81 16.83
N THR A 466 38.58 -19.78 17.63
CA THR A 466 39.76 -19.68 18.47
C THR A 466 39.73 -20.76 19.57
N PRO A 467 40.85 -21.09 20.22
CA PRO A 467 40.86 -22.03 21.34
C PRO A 467 39.95 -21.65 22.52
N THR A 468 39.53 -20.38 22.60
CA THR A 468 38.59 -19.87 23.60
C THR A 468 37.13 -19.94 23.15
N GLY A 469 36.85 -20.47 21.95
CA GLY A 469 35.52 -20.62 21.39
C GLY A 469 34.94 -19.35 20.76
N GLN A 470 35.79 -18.39 20.38
CA GLN A 470 35.35 -17.18 19.66
C GLN A 470 35.48 -17.34 18.14
N PRO A 471 34.69 -16.62 17.34
CA PRO A 471 34.86 -16.60 15.89
C PRO A 471 36.24 -16.06 15.49
N ASN A 472 36.79 -16.63 14.43
CA ASN A 472 38.04 -16.15 13.85
C ASN A 472 37.75 -15.03 12.83
N PHE A 473 38.10 -13.79 13.17
CA PHE A 473 37.77 -12.63 12.34
C PHE A 473 38.80 -12.40 11.23
N VAL A 474 38.30 -12.35 9.99
CA VAL A 474 39.06 -11.95 8.79
C VAL A 474 38.96 -10.46 8.50
N ILE A 475 37.93 -9.79 9.02
CA ILE A 475 37.81 -8.32 9.07
C ILE A 475 37.31 -7.93 10.46
N GLN A 476 37.99 -7.00 11.12
CA GLN A 476 37.66 -6.57 12.48
C GLN A 476 38.14 -5.14 12.78
N ASN A 477 37.70 -4.62 13.92
CA ASN A 477 38.09 -3.33 14.51
C ASN A 477 37.69 -2.07 13.72
N ILE A 478 38.06 -0.91 14.29
CA ILE A 478 37.88 0.41 13.69
C ILE A 478 39.21 1.18 13.81
N PRO A 479 39.82 1.64 12.69
CA PRO A 479 39.47 1.31 11.30
C PRO A 479 39.47 -0.21 11.03
N SER A 480 38.72 -0.64 10.02
CA SER A 480 38.67 -2.05 9.63
C SER A 480 40.05 -2.54 9.17
N ILE A 481 40.51 -3.63 9.78
CA ILE A 481 41.73 -4.35 9.39
C ILE A 481 41.35 -5.77 9.00
N GLY A 482 41.94 -6.30 7.93
CA GLY A 482 41.58 -7.63 7.44
C GLY A 482 42.21 -8.01 6.12
N ALA A 483 41.87 -9.21 5.66
CA ALA A 483 42.32 -9.76 4.37
C ALA A 483 41.68 -9.05 3.16
N ILE A 484 40.50 -8.47 3.35
CA ILE A 484 39.77 -7.71 2.33
C ILE A 484 39.87 -6.22 2.68
N THR A 485 40.33 -5.42 1.72
CA THR A 485 40.45 -3.97 1.89
C THR A 485 39.09 -3.30 1.70
N ILE A 486 38.75 -2.37 2.61
CA ILE A 486 37.56 -1.52 2.53
C ILE A 486 38.06 -0.08 2.50
N ASP A 487 38.00 0.52 1.31
CA ASP A 487 38.44 1.89 1.07
C ASP A 487 37.38 2.91 1.54
N GLU A 488 36.10 2.57 1.37
CA GLU A 488 34.96 3.38 1.82
C GLU A 488 34.12 2.60 2.86
N PRO A 489 34.44 2.74 4.16
CA PRO A 489 33.74 2.02 5.22
C PRO A 489 32.48 2.73 5.73
N ARG A 490 32.20 3.97 5.29
CA ARG A 490 31.12 4.78 5.90
C ARG A 490 29.75 4.30 5.43
N ILE A 491 28.84 4.03 6.38
CA ILE A 491 27.50 3.49 6.11
C ILE A 491 26.45 4.55 6.45
N TYR A 492 25.99 5.28 5.44
CA TYR A 492 24.93 6.27 5.55
C TYR A 492 23.53 5.66 5.31
N TYR A 493 23.44 4.49 4.70
CA TYR A 493 22.19 3.80 4.38
C TYR A 493 22.29 2.35 4.85
N GLY A 494 21.28 1.87 5.57
CA GLY A 494 21.31 0.59 6.28
C GLY A 494 19.94 0.25 6.87
N GLU A 495 19.87 -0.81 7.65
CA GLU A 495 18.63 -1.35 8.21
C GLU A 495 18.20 -0.68 9.52
N VAL A 496 19.15 -0.11 10.27
CA VAL A 496 18.89 0.38 11.63
C VAL A 496 18.00 1.60 11.66
N PHE A 497 18.02 2.39 10.59
CA PHE A 497 17.35 3.69 10.53
C PHE A 497 15.83 3.54 10.56
N GLY A 498 15.14 4.38 11.35
CA GLY A 498 13.69 4.39 11.48
C GLY A 498 13.10 3.22 12.29
N ARG A 499 13.89 2.22 12.70
CA ARG A 499 13.44 1.11 13.55
C ARG A 499 13.24 1.56 15.00
N SER A 500 12.27 0.94 15.67
CA SER A 500 11.99 1.20 17.08
C SER A 500 12.83 0.33 18.00
N ASP A 501 12.93 0.69 19.27
CA ASP A 501 13.54 -0.09 20.35
C ASP A 501 12.94 -1.50 20.52
N ARG A 502 11.74 -1.75 19.97
CA ARG A 502 11.12 -3.08 19.97
C ARG A 502 11.68 -3.99 18.88
N ASP A 503 12.18 -3.40 17.80
CA ASP A 503 12.64 -4.11 16.60
C ASP A 503 14.18 -4.24 16.59
N ILE A 504 14.86 -3.53 17.50
CA ILE A 504 16.31 -3.59 17.69
C ILE A 504 16.58 -4.36 18.97
N ARG A 505 17.32 -5.46 18.88
CA ARG A 505 17.83 -6.14 20.07
C ARG A 505 18.88 -5.25 20.73
N ALA A 506 18.61 -4.82 21.96
CA ALA A 506 19.61 -4.11 22.74
C ALA A 506 20.83 -5.02 22.94
N PRO A 507 22.07 -4.51 22.77
CA PRO A 507 23.27 -5.28 23.06
C PRO A 507 23.22 -5.89 24.46
N ALA A 508 23.81 -7.07 24.63
CA ALA A 508 23.80 -7.80 25.90
C ALA A 508 24.29 -6.91 27.07
N GLY A 509 23.40 -6.65 28.03
CA GLY A 509 23.68 -5.82 29.21
C GLY A 509 23.24 -4.36 29.10
N GLN A 510 22.52 -3.97 28.04
CA GLN A 510 21.86 -2.67 27.91
C GLN A 510 20.35 -2.79 27.78
N GLU A 511 19.64 -1.80 28.32
CA GLU A 511 18.26 -1.50 27.95
C GLU A 511 18.28 -0.27 27.03
N LEU A 512 17.72 -0.39 25.82
CA LEU A 512 17.43 0.79 25.01
C LEU A 512 16.34 1.61 25.71
N PRO A 513 16.38 2.95 25.67
CA PRO A 513 15.33 3.77 26.24
C PRO A 513 13.98 3.37 25.63
N SER A 514 12.97 3.12 26.47
CA SER A 514 11.64 2.72 25.99
C SER A 514 11.08 3.77 25.02
N GLY A 515 10.75 3.34 23.80
CA GLY A 515 10.25 4.19 22.72
C GLY A 515 11.34 4.93 21.93
N ALA A 516 12.61 4.58 22.09
CA ALA A 516 13.68 5.13 21.25
C ALA A 516 13.49 4.67 19.79
N VAL A 517 13.47 5.63 18.87
CA VAL A 517 13.50 5.40 17.42
C VAL A 517 14.80 5.95 16.90
N THR A 518 15.50 5.17 16.08
CA THR A 518 16.70 5.62 15.37
C THR A 518 16.36 6.70 14.37
N ASP A 519 17.26 7.65 14.20
CA ASP A 519 17.00 8.74 13.26
C ASP A 519 17.18 8.30 11.82
N ASP A 520 16.07 8.25 11.09
CA ASP A 520 16.08 8.07 9.64
C ASP A 520 16.54 9.33 8.87
N VAL A 521 16.75 10.46 9.56
CA VAL A 521 17.23 11.70 8.93
C VAL A 521 18.59 12.12 9.49
N ALA A 522 19.53 12.36 8.59
CA ALA A 522 20.80 13.05 8.86
C ALA A 522 20.96 14.24 7.91
N ILE A 523 21.68 15.27 8.35
CA ILE A 523 22.02 16.42 7.52
C ILE A 523 23.53 16.56 7.49
N VAL A 524 24.08 16.49 6.29
CA VAL A 524 25.53 16.52 6.05
C VAL A 524 25.95 17.84 5.41
N ASN A 525 27.26 18.10 5.38
CA ASN A 525 27.83 19.38 4.93
C ASN A 525 27.33 20.56 5.77
N THR A 526 27.37 20.41 7.10
CA THR A 526 27.00 21.45 8.08
C THR A 526 28.23 22.21 8.59
N THR A 527 28.00 23.20 9.47
CA THR A 527 29.09 23.86 10.21
C THR A 527 29.68 22.95 11.28
N GLU A 528 28.91 22.00 11.78
CA GLU A 528 29.37 20.97 12.73
C GLU A 528 30.09 19.85 11.97
N PRO A 529 31.31 19.46 12.37
CA PRO A 529 32.00 18.30 11.83
C PRO A 529 31.25 17.00 12.17
N GLN A 530 31.17 16.10 11.20
CA GLN A 530 30.61 14.77 11.40
C GLN A 530 31.61 13.89 12.14
N PHE A 531 31.14 13.10 13.09
CA PHE A 531 31.97 12.06 13.70
C PHE A 531 32.18 10.94 12.69
N ASP A 532 33.44 10.60 12.40
CA ASP A 532 33.81 9.54 11.46
C ASP A 532 34.00 8.22 12.21
N ARG A 533 34.97 8.22 13.13
CA ARG A 533 35.36 7.04 13.88
C ARG A 533 36.06 7.38 15.19
N PRO A 534 36.02 6.47 16.17
CA PRO A 534 36.85 6.60 17.36
C PRO A 534 38.35 6.56 17.03
N GLY A 535 39.14 7.02 17.99
CA GLY A 535 40.58 6.82 17.98
C GLY A 535 40.95 5.34 17.96
N SER A 536 42.10 5.05 17.36
CA SER A 536 42.73 3.73 17.27
C SER A 536 43.74 3.53 18.41
N ALA A 537 44.29 2.32 18.55
CA ALA A 537 45.36 2.06 19.52
C ALA A 537 46.62 2.90 19.26
N SER A 538 46.89 3.26 18.00
CA SER A 538 48.03 4.10 17.60
C SER A 538 47.76 5.60 17.69
N ASP A 539 46.49 6.02 17.68
CA ASP A 539 46.07 7.42 17.77
C ASP A 539 44.75 7.51 18.53
N ALA A 540 44.82 7.95 19.79
CA ALA A 540 43.69 7.97 20.70
C ALA A 540 42.63 9.04 20.35
N LEU A 541 42.94 10.00 19.48
CA LEU A 541 42.00 11.06 19.14
C LEU A 541 40.90 10.57 18.18
N PRO A 542 39.63 10.95 18.41
CA PRO A 542 38.56 10.71 17.45
C PRO A 542 38.79 11.48 16.15
N VAL A 543 38.31 10.92 15.05
CA VAL A 543 38.39 11.53 13.72
C VAL A 543 37.04 12.11 13.35
N PHE A 544 37.07 13.31 12.76
CA PHE A 544 35.89 14.02 12.29
C PHE A 544 36.04 14.42 10.82
N LEU A 545 34.92 14.51 10.11
CA LEU A 545 34.82 14.94 8.72
C LEU A 545 34.16 16.31 8.62
N ASP A 546 34.83 17.25 7.96
CA ASP A 546 34.27 18.59 7.69
C ASP A 546 33.26 18.58 6.52
N ARG A 547 33.33 17.56 5.66
CA ARG A 547 32.49 17.42 4.46
C ARG A 547 32.16 15.96 4.18
N TYR A 548 30.95 15.74 3.72
CA TYR A 548 30.51 14.52 3.05
C TYR A 548 30.85 14.63 1.56
N GLU A 549 31.61 13.66 1.08
CA GLU A 549 32.15 13.62 -0.29
C GLU A 549 31.21 12.90 -1.27
N GLY A 550 30.19 12.21 -0.76
CA GLY A 550 29.21 11.53 -1.58
C GLY A 550 28.17 12.46 -2.21
N THR A 551 27.35 11.86 -3.07
CA THR A 551 26.30 12.58 -3.78
C THR A 551 24.93 12.46 -3.11
N GLY A 552 24.80 11.58 -2.11
CA GLY A 552 23.55 11.23 -1.44
C GLY A 552 22.73 12.42 -0.90
N GLY A 553 21.41 12.24 -0.93
CA GLY A 553 20.42 13.15 -0.36
C GLY A 553 20.18 14.45 -1.12
N VAL A 554 19.20 15.22 -0.62
CA VAL A 554 18.69 16.41 -1.31
C VAL A 554 19.38 17.67 -0.79
N VAL A 555 19.92 18.48 -1.70
CA VAL A 555 20.57 19.76 -1.35
C VAL A 555 19.55 20.80 -0.87
N LEU A 556 19.80 21.37 0.30
CA LEU A 556 19.00 22.42 0.96
C LEU A 556 19.42 23.84 0.54
N SER A 557 19.57 24.05 -0.77
CA SER A 557 20.17 25.25 -1.37
C SER A 557 19.38 26.55 -1.26
N SER A 558 18.18 26.53 -0.68
CA SER A 558 17.33 27.71 -0.58
C SER A 558 16.40 27.65 0.61
N PHE A 559 15.96 28.83 1.05
CA PHE A 559 14.94 28.98 2.08
C PHE A 559 13.68 28.16 1.78
N PHE A 560 13.20 28.16 0.53
CA PHE A 560 12.01 27.41 0.13
C PHE A 560 12.20 25.89 0.27
N ARG A 561 13.37 25.35 -0.09
CA ARG A 561 13.68 23.93 0.12
C ARG A 561 13.74 23.60 1.60
N ARG A 562 14.41 24.43 2.40
CA ARG A 562 14.46 24.26 3.86
C ARG A 562 13.06 24.31 4.49
N ALA A 563 12.21 25.23 4.06
CA ALA A 563 10.83 25.33 4.56
C ALA A 563 9.99 24.11 4.17
N ALA A 564 10.14 23.62 2.93
CA ALA A 564 9.46 22.40 2.48
C ALA A 564 9.89 21.18 3.30
N PHE A 565 11.20 20.99 3.53
CA PHE A 565 11.72 19.87 4.33
C PHE A 565 11.44 20.01 5.83
N ALA A 566 11.44 21.23 6.37
CA ALA A 566 11.05 21.49 7.76
C ALA A 566 9.59 21.10 8.00
N TRP A 567 8.70 21.36 7.03
CA TRP A 567 7.32 20.91 7.10
C TRP A 567 7.20 19.39 6.83
N GLU A 568 7.87 18.87 5.80
CA GLU A 568 7.84 17.45 5.44
C GLU A 568 8.25 16.54 6.59
N LEU A 569 9.37 16.87 7.24
CA LEU A 569 9.95 16.09 8.32
C LEU A 569 9.45 16.53 9.71
N GLY A 570 8.58 17.54 9.78
CA GLY A 570 8.09 18.11 11.04
C GLY A 570 9.21 18.71 11.92
N ASP A 571 10.33 19.11 11.33
CA ASP A 571 11.53 19.57 12.03
C ASP A 571 11.84 21.04 11.73
N LEU A 572 11.40 21.93 12.62
CA LEU A 572 11.59 23.37 12.48
C LEU A 572 13.07 23.78 12.50
N ASN A 573 13.96 22.98 13.10
CA ASN A 573 15.39 23.29 13.17
C ASN A 573 16.05 23.34 11.79
N ILE A 574 15.50 22.60 10.81
CA ILE A 574 15.94 22.66 9.40
C ILE A 574 15.80 24.07 8.82
N LEU A 575 14.81 24.83 9.29
CA LEU A 575 14.55 26.18 8.83
C LEU A 575 15.34 27.24 9.60
N ILE A 576 15.45 27.09 10.92
CA ILE A 576 15.95 28.14 11.82
C ILE A 576 17.42 27.96 12.26
N SER A 577 18.00 26.77 12.12
CA SER A 577 19.36 26.51 12.60
C SER A 577 20.41 27.24 11.75
N GLY A 578 21.31 27.95 12.44
CA GLY A 578 22.50 28.57 11.83
C GLY A 578 23.61 27.58 11.46
N GLN A 579 23.44 26.29 11.78
CA GLN A 579 24.44 25.25 11.50
C GLN A 579 24.38 24.70 10.07
N LEU A 580 23.31 25.04 9.35
CA LEU A 580 23.08 24.59 7.98
C LEU A 580 23.69 25.59 7.00
N ARG A 581 24.43 25.06 6.02
CA ARG A 581 24.99 25.80 4.87
C ARG A 581 24.06 25.70 3.65
N ASP A 582 24.39 26.42 2.59
CA ASP A 582 23.64 26.35 1.32
C ASP A 582 23.97 25.06 0.52
N ASP A 583 25.10 24.41 0.83
CA ASP A 583 25.49 23.10 0.29
C ASP A 583 25.15 21.93 1.22
N SER A 584 24.43 22.17 2.32
CA SER A 584 23.95 21.11 3.21
C SER A 584 22.97 20.20 2.49
N ARG A 585 23.04 18.90 2.80
CA ARG A 585 22.21 17.86 2.18
C ARG A 585 21.43 17.10 3.24
N VAL A 586 20.13 16.95 3.03
CA VAL A 586 19.28 16.10 3.87
C VAL A 586 19.29 14.68 3.32
N LEU A 587 19.80 13.76 4.13
CA LEU A 587 19.75 12.31 3.90
C LEU A 587 18.52 11.79 4.66
N TYR A 588 17.55 11.24 3.94
CA TYR A 588 16.32 10.68 4.50
C TYR A 588 15.85 9.48 3.67
N ARG A 589 14.95 8.65 4.23
CA ARG A 589 14.66 7.29 3.76
C ARG A 589 15.94 6.48 3.71
N ARG A 590 16.65 6.49 4.83
CA ARG A 590 17.96 5.86 4.99
C ARG A 590 17.82 4.37 5.25
N ASN A 591 16.68 3.97 5.82
CA ASN A 591 16.25 2.59 5.90
C ASN A 591 16.16 1.98 4.49
N ILE A 592 16.89 0.90 4.25
CA ILE A 592 16.96 0.28 2.93
C ILE A 592 15.61 -0.23 2.44
N HIS A 593 14.81 -0.87 3.29
CA HIS A 593 13.47 -1.32 2.91
C HIS A 593 12.55 -0.15 2.56
N GLU A 594 12.43 0.86 3.42
CA GLU A 594 11.59 2.04 3.16
C GLU A 594 11.97 2.73 1.84
N ARG A 595 13.28 2.79 1.56
CA ARG A 595 13.83 3.37 0.35
C ARG A 595 13.37 2.65 -0.90
N VAL A 596 13.53 1.33 -0.93
CA VAL A 596 13.10 0.50 -2.06
C VAL A 596 11.58 0.54 -2.21
N ARG A 597 10.83 0.41 -1.10
CA ARG A 597 9.35 0.47 -1.09
C ARG A 597 8.81 1.78 -1.64
N THR A 598 9.47 2.90 -1.36
CA THR A 598 9.05 4.20 -1.87
C THR A 598 9.15 4.29 -3.39
N VAL A 599 10.21 3.70 -3.98
CA VAL A 599 10.42 3.68 -5.44
C VAL A 599 9.54 2.64 -6.12
N ALA A 600 9.49 1.44 -5.57
CA ALA A 600 8.86 0.27 -6.17
C ALA A 600 7.90 -0.41 -5.17
N PRO A 601 6.77 0.23 -4.81
CA PRO A 601 5.81 -0.26 -3.80
C PRO A 601 5.08 -1.54 -4.21
N PHE A 602 5.33 -2.01 -5.44
CA PHE A 602 4.74 -3.22 -6.01
C PHE A 602 5.67 -4.44 -5.89
N LEU A 603 6.90 -4.25 -5.43
CA LEU A 603 7.80 -5.35 -5.08
C LEU A 603 7.58 -5.72 -3.62
N LEU A 604 7.42 -7.01 -3.36
CA LEU A 604 7.46 -7.55 -2.01
C LEU A 604 8.92 -7.79 -1.65
N LEU A 605 9.43 -7.15 -0.60
CA LEU A 605 10.83 -7.27 -0.22
C LEU A 605 11.04 -8.48 0.68
N ASP A 606 12.21 -9.10 0.55
CA ASP A 606 12.73 -10.05 1.52
C ASP A 606 13.08 -9.35 2.85
N ASP A 607 12.96 -10.06 3.95
CA ASP A 607 13.22 -9.50 5.28
C ASP A 607 14.72 -9.40 5.60
N ASP A 608 15.57 -10.16 4.91
CA ASP A 608 17.01 -10.29 5.18
C ASP A 608 17.86 -9.76 4.01
N PRO A 609 17.93 -8.43 3.81
CA PRO A 609 18.87 -7.82 2.89
C PRO A 609 20.30 -8.05 3.37
N TYR A 610 21.22 -8.30 2.45
CA TYR A 610 22.58 -8.71 2.83
C TYR A 610 23.67 -7.79 2.34
N MET A 611 24.71 -7.62 3.15
CA MET A 611 25.84 -6.74 2.85
C MET A 611 26.93 -7.47 2.04
N VAL A 612 27.45 -6.81 1.01
CA VAL A 612 28.51 -7.29 0.13
C VAL A 612 29.63 -6.26 0.05
N VAL A 613 30.87 -6.73 0.13
CA VAL A 613 32.07 -5.93 -0.15
C VAL A 613 32.50 -6.14 -1.58
N ASP A 614 32.46 -5.09 -2.40
CA ASP A 614 32.94 -5.14 -3.79
C ASP A 614 33.78 -3.90 -4.10
N GLU A 615 34.95 -4.11 -4.71
CA GLU A 615 35.91 -3.05 -5.07
C GLU A 615 36.19 -2.04 -3.93
N GLY A 616 36.32 -2.52 -2.69
CA GLY A 616 36.61 -1.69 -1.52
C GLY A 616 35.42 -0.88 -0.98
N ARG A 617 34.20 -1.13 -1.47
CA ARG A 617 32.98 -0.43 -1.09
C ARG A 617 31.92 -1.40 -0.56
N LEU A 618 30.93 -0.85 0.14
CA LEU A 618 29.87 -1.60 0.80
C LEU A 618 28.53 -1.43 0.06
N PHE A 619 27.90 -2.55 -0.29
CA PHE A 619 26.64 -2.59 -1.00
C PHE A 619 25.66 -3.55 -0.33
N TRP A 620 24.43 -3.09 -0.10
CA TRP A 620 23.33 -3.97 0.26
C TRP A 620 22.74 -4.61 -0.99
N ILE A 621 22.42 -5.89 -0.92
CA ILE A 621 21.59 -6.58 -1.91
C ILE A 621 20.27 -6.97 -1.25
N GLN A 622 19.19 -6.38 -1.73
CA GLN A 622 17.83 -6.68 -1.31
C GLN A 622 17.16 -7.57 -2.35
N ASP A 623 16.74 -8.74 -1.92
CA ASP A 623 15.93 -9.64 -2.73
C ASP A 623 14.49 -9.11 -2.80
N ALA A 624 13.91 -9.11 -3.99
CA ALA A 624 12.58 -8.54 -4.22
C ALA A 624 11.73 -9.44 -5.12
N TYR A 625 10.52 -9.71 -4.65
CA TYR A 625 9.57 -10.63 -5.23
C TYR A 625 8.45 -9.91 -5.98
N LEU A 626 8.02 -10.52 -7.08
CA LEU A 626 6.76 -10.20 -7.73
C LEU A 626 5.73 -11.27 -7.37
N THR A 627 4.60 -10.82 -6.83
CA THR A 627 3.53 -11.69 -6.35
C THR A 627 2.16 -11.30 -6.91
N THR A 628 1.27 -12.27 -6.97
CA THR A 628 -0.16 -12.05 -7.21
C THR A 628 -0.97 -13.13 -6.47
N ASP A 629 -2.22 -12.80 -6.14
CA ASP A 629 -3.22 -13.72 -5.55
C ASP A 629 -4.26 -14.18 -6.60
N ARG A 630 -3.99 -13.89 -7.87
CA ARG A 630 -4.90 -14.03 -9.02
C ARG A 630 -4.47 -15.10 -10.03
N ILE A 631 -3.73 -16.12 -9.62
CA ILE A 631 -3.56 -17.35 -10.41
C ILE A 631 -4.71 -18.33 -10.14
N PRO A 632 -5.56 -18.66 -11.13
CA PRO A 632 -6.64 -19.63 -10.95
C PRO A 632 -6.16 -20.97 -10.37
N TYR A 633 -6.97 -21.59 -9.51
CA TYR A 633 -6.71 -22.91 -8.88
C TYR A 633 -5.46 -23.02 -8.00
N SER A 634 -4.48 -22.12 -8.12
CA SER A 634 -3.25 -22.14 -7.32
C SER A 634 -3.57 -21.90 -5.84
N ARG A 635 -3.03 -22.76 -4.98
CA ARG A 635 -3.18 -22.66 -3.53
C ARG A 635 -2.60 -21.34 -3.03
N ARG A 636 -3.36 -20.66 -2.17
CA ARG A 636 -2.89 -19.44 -1.51
C ARG A 636 -2.02 -19.76 -0.30
N GLN A 637 -0.96 -18.99 -0.13
CA GLN A 637 -0.12 -18.97 1.06
C GLN A 637 0.05 -17.54 1.56
N THR A 638 0.49 -17.42 2.80
CA THR A 638 0.90 -16.17 3.41
C THR A 638 2.31 -16.39 3.94
N LEU A 639 3.24 -15.52 3.57
CA LEU A 639 4.54 -15.45 4.23
C LEU A 639 4.42 -14.49 5.40
N GLU A 640 5.05 -14.82 6.52
CA GLU A 640 5.17 -13.92 7.66
C GLU A 640 6.41 -13.03 7.47
N LEU A 641 6.31 -12.08 6.53
CA LEU A 641 7.35 -11.08 6.30
C LEU A 641 7.06 -9.80 7.10
N GLU A 642 8.10 -9.03 7.46
CA GLU A 642 7.99 -7.68 8.01
C GLU A 642 7.09 -6.81 7.11
N ASP A 643 7.18 -7.06 5.80
CA ASP A 643 6.37 -6.41 4.76
C ASP A 643 5.04 -7.06 4.41
N ALA A 644 4.82 -8.31 4.81
CA ALA A 644 3.63 -9.07 4.40
C ALA A 644 2.33 -8.52 5.00
N SER A 645 2.39 -7.64 6.02
CA SER A 645 1.21 -6.94 6.52
C SER A 645 0.46 -6.13 5.43
N ARG A 646 1.13 -5.80 4.31
CA ARG A 646 0.56 -5.05 3.17
C ARG A 646 0.14 -5.93 1.99
N THR A 647 0.85 -7.02 1.75
CA THR A 647 0.47 -8.06 0.77
C THR A 647 -0.25 -9.17 1.50
N GLY A 648 -1.57 -9.27 1.30
CA GLY A 648 -2.33 -10.44 1.75
C GLY A 648 -1.80 -11.74 1.15
N SER A 649 -2.53 -12.83 1.36
CA SER A 649 -2.17 -14.13 0.79
C SER A 649 -1.89 -14.04 -0.71
N PHE A 650 -0.84 -14.69 -1.21
CA PHE A 650 -0.50 -14.79 -2.62
C PHE A 650 -0.59 -16.24 -3.09
N ASN A 651 -0.66 -16.47 -4.39
CA ASN A 651 -0.60 -17.82 -4.98
C ASN A 651 0.30 -17.88 -6.23
N TYR A 652 1.16 -16.86 -6.35
CA TYR A 652 2.24 -16.73 -7.31
C TYR A 652 3.37 -15.94 -6.68
N ILE A 653 4.60 -16.40 -6.87
CA ILE A 653 5.80 -15.69 -6.42
C ILE A 653 6.96 -15.93 -7.39
N ARG A 654 7.70 -14.87 -7.72
CA ARG A 654 8.96 -14.94 -8.46
C ARG A 654 9.98 -13.98 -7.85
N ASN A 655 11.19 -14.46 -7.62
CA ASN A 655 12.37 -13.63 -7.29
C ASN A 655 12.92 -13.02 -8.57
N SER A 656 12.19 -12.04 -9.10
CA SER A 656 12.45 -11.44 -10.40
C SER A 656 13.42 -10.27 -10.34
N VAL A 657 13.66 -9.70 -9.15
CA VAL A 657 14.43 -8.47 -8.98
C VAL A 657 15.42 -8.58 -7.81
N LYS A 658 16.65 -8.13 -8.04
CA LYS A 658 17.66 -7.86 -7.01
C LYS A 658 17.92 -6.36 -6.98
N VAL A 659 17.81 -5.74 -5.82
CA VAL A 659 18.07 -4.30 -5.67
C VAL A 659 19.43 -4.12 -5.00
N VAL A 660 20.36 -3.47 -5.70
CA VAL A 660 21.68 -3.12 -5.15
C VAL A 660 21.60 -1.70 -4.60
N ILE A 661 22.01 -1.51 -3.36
CA ILE A 661 21.97 -0.21 -2.67
C ILE A 661 23.38 0.11 -2.18
N ASP A 662 23.91 1.24 -2.63
CA ASP A 662 25.19 1.76 -2.16
C ASP A 662 25.06 2.27 -0.72
N ALA A 663 25.77 1.68 0.23
CA ALA A 663 25.68 2.03 1.65
C ALA A 663 26.15 3.48 1.93
N PHE A 664 26.97 4.06 1.05
CA PHE A 664 27.51 5.42 1.19
C PHE A 664 26.63 6.48 0.53
N ASN A 665 26.17 6.25 -0.70
CA ASN A 665 25.38 7.24 -1.47
C ASN A 665 23.86 7.01 -1.42
N GLY A 666 23.42 5.78 -1.14
CA GLY A 666 22.01 5.38 -1.18
C GLY A 666 21.43 5.37 -2.59
N SER A 667 22.27 5.28 -3.63
CA SER A 667 21.81 4.99 -4.99
C SER A 667 21.25 3.56 -5.03
N MET A 668 20.18 3.35 -5.80
CA MET A 668 19.52 2.06 -5.93
C MET A 668 19.49 1.63 -7.38
N GLU A 669 19.89 0.39 -7.64
CA GLU A 669 19.84 -0.21 -8.97
C GLU A 669 19.05 -1.51 -8.95
N PHE A 670 18.03 -1.61 -9.81
CA PHE A 670 17.10 -2.73 -9.83
C PHE A 670 17.46 -3.67 -10.98
N TYR A 671 18.11 -4.78 -10.65
CA TYR A 671 18.53 -5.79 -11.61
C TYR A 671 17.50 -6.89 -11.73
N THR A 672 17.23 -7.30 -12.96
CA THR A 672 16.18 -8.29 -13.27
C THR A 672 16.78 -9.65 -13.54
N PHE A 673 16.27 -10.66 -12.85
CA PHE A 673 16.79 -12.04 -12.84
C PHE A 673 15.81 -13.00 -13.54
N GLU A 674 15.39 -12.64 -14.74
CA GLU A 674 14.67 -13.53 -15.66
C GLU A 674 15.65 -14.24 -16.61
N SER A 675 15.24 -15.36 -17.20
CA SER A 675 15.90 -15.96 -18.36
C SER A 675 14.94 -15.96 -19.54
N GLU A 676 15.44 -16.12 -20.78
CA GLU A 676 14.58 -16.23 -21.97
C GLU A 676 13.57 -17.38 -21.85
N GLU A 677 13.91 -18.43 -21.10
CA GLU A 677 13.07 -19.59 -20.81
C GLU A 677 12.12 -19.37 -19.60
N ARG A 678 12.29 -18.26 -18.86
CA ARG A 678 11.61 -17.92 -17.61
C ARG A 678 11.26 -16.43 -17.59
N ALA A 679 10.61 -15.97 -18.65
CA ALA A 679 10.04 -14.62 -18.69
C ALA A 679 8.90 -14.54 -17.66
N ASP A 680 8.97 -13.56 -16.76
CA ASP A 680 7.91 -13.30 -15.78
C ASP A 680 6.92 -12.26 -16.37
N PRO A 681 5.66 -12.64 -16.68
CA PRO A 681 4.70 -11.71 -17.26
C PRO A 681 4.42 -10.52 -16.35
N LEU A 682 4.48 -10.69 -15.01
CA LEU A 682 4.36 -9.57 -14.08
C LEU A 682 5.51 -8.58 -14.25
N LEU A 683 6.75 -9.08 -14.36
CA LEU A 683 7.92 -8.23 -14.59
C LEU A 683 7.81 -7.49 -15.94
N GLY A 684 7.31 -8.15 -16.98
CA GLY A 684 7.07 -7.55 -18.28
C GLY A 684 6.15 -6.32 -18.21
N VAL A 685 5.05 -6.42 -17.43
CA VAL A 685 4.14 -5.29 -17.19
C VAL A 685 4.84 -4.14 -16.46
N TYR A 686 5.63 -4.43 -15.43
CA TYR A 686 6.35 -3.39 -14.68
C TYR A 686 7.47 -2.75 -15.50
N ARG A 687 8.19 -3.49 -16.32
CA ARG A 687 9.18 -2.94 -17.26
C ARG A 687 8.54 -2.04 -18.31
N ALA A 688 7.38 -2.42 -18.86
CA ALA A 688 6.64 -1.57 -19.78
C ALA A 688 6.14 -0.28 -19.09
N THR A 689 5.74 -0.38 -17.82
CA THR A 689 5.25 0.75 -17.02
C THR A 689 6.39 1.70 -16.58
N PHE A 690 7.54 1.13 -16.20
CA PHE A 690 8.69 1.83 -15.62
C PHE A 690 10.01 1.44 -16.32
N PRO A 691 10.18 1.83 -17.60
CA PRO A 691 11.32 1.36 -18.41
C PRO A 691 12.69 1.82 -17.90
N ALA A 692 12.74 2.94 -17.18
CA ALA A 692 13.98 3.48 -16.60
C ALA A 692 14.35 2.85 -15.25
N LEU A 693 13.47 2.04 -14.65
CA LEU A 693 13.71 1.48 -13.31
C LEU A 693 14.60 0.23 -13.38
N PHE A 694 14.35 -0.65 -14.35
CA PHE A 694 14.94 -1.98 -14.39
C PHE A 694 16.13 -2.06 -15.33
N LYS A 695 17.19 -2.71 -14.86
CA LYS A 695 18.36 -3.10 -15.64
C LYS A 695 18.41 -4.63 -15.81
N PRO A 696 18.91 -5.14 -16.95
CA PRO A 696 19.16 -6.57 -17.12
C PRO A 696 20.27 -7.06 -16.19
N LYS A 697 20.24 -8.35 -15.82
CA LYS A 697 21.25 -8.98 -14.95
C LYS A 697 22.69 -8.82 -15.47
N GLU A 698 22.86 -8.72 -16.78
CA GLU A 698 24.16 -8.59 -17.43
C GLU A 698 24.84 -7.26 -17.14
N GLU A 699 24.07 -6.21 -16.81
CA GLU A 699 24.61 -4.92 -16.38
C GLU A 699 25.06 -4.92 -14.92
N MET A 700 24.72 -5.96 -14.14
CA MET A 700 25.15 -6.08 -12.74
C MET A 700 26.66 -6.32 -12.68
N PRO A 701 27.43 -5.54 -11.88
CA PRO A 701 28.86 -5.74 -11.71
C PRO A 701 29.21 -7.20 -11.42
N PRO A 702 30.22 -7.78 -12.10
CA PRO A 702 30.56 -9.20 -11.91
C PRO A 702 30.92 -9.58 -10.47
N GLY A 703 31.51 -8.65 -9.69
CA GLY A 703 31.77 -8.82 -8.27
C GLY A 703 30.47 -9.05 -7.51
N LEU A 704 29.60 -8.05 -7.44
CA LEU A 704 28.26 -8.18 -6.84
C LEU A 704 27.44 -9.37 -7.34
N ARG A 705 27.47 -9.65 -8.64
CA ARG A 705 26.69 -10.76 -9.23
C ARG A 705 27.12 -12.13 -8.73
N GLN A 706 28.40 -12.31 -8.36
CA GLN A 706 28.88 -13.54 -7.74
C GLN A 706 28.32 -13.75 -6.34
N HIS A 707 27.89 -12.68 -5.67
CA HIS A 707 27.29 -12.69 -4.33
C HIS A 707 25.78 -12.92 -4.31
N VAL A 708 25.11 -12.97 -5.47
CA VAL A 708 23.67 -13.24 -5.53
C VAL A 708 23.34 -14.65 -5.03
N ARG A 709 22.40 -14.74 -4.08
CA ARG A 709 21.92 -16.01 -3.48
C ARG A 709 20.49 -16.36 -3.90
N TYR A 710 20.15 -17.64 -3.74
CA TYR A 710 18.75 -18.08 -3.80
C TYR A 710 18.08 -17.66 -2.49
N PRO A 711 16.98 -16.90 -2.52
CA PRO A 711 16.38 -16.36 -1.30
C PRO A 711 15.81 -17.46 -0.41
N GLU A 712 15.99 -17.34 0.89
CA GLU A 712 15.48 -18.32 1.86
C GLU A 712 13.95 -18.31 1.93
N GLU A 713 13.32 -17.12 1.92
CA GLU A 713 11.86 -16.99 2.00
C GLU A 713 11.15 -17.55 0.76
N LEU A 714 11.74 -17.37 -0.43
CA LEU A 714 11.22 -18.05 -1.63
C LEU A 714 11.30 -19.57 -1.51
N LEU A 715 12.44 -20.10 -1.00
CA LEU A 715 12.60 -21.54 -0.81
C LEU A 715 11.58 -22.09 0.20
N ARG A 716 11.31 -21.36 1.29
CA ARG A 716 10.28 -21.72 2.28
C ARG A 716 8.88 -21.75 1.64
N ALA A 717 8.50 -20.70 0.90
CA ALA A 717 7.22 -20.66 0.18
C ALA A 717 7.06 -21.85 -0.78
N GLN A 718 8.12 -22.16 -1.52
CA GLN A 718 8.18 -23.28 -2.45
C GLN A 718 8.07 -24.64 -1.75
N ALA A 719 8.79 -24.83 -0.64
CA ALA A 719 8.73 -26.06 0.14
C ALA A 719 7.36 -26.29 0.78
N ASP A 720 6.69 -25.23 1.23
CA ASP A 720 5.33 -25.31 1.78
C ASP A 720 4.26 -25.56 0.70
N ALA A 721 4.56 -25.18 -0.55
CA ALA A 721 3.66 -25.36 -1.69
C ALA A 721 3.75 -26.76 -2.29
N TYR A 722 4.95 -27.33 -2.27
CA TYR A 722 5.29 -28.66 -2.76
C TYR A 722 4.72 -29.77 -1.87
#